data_AF-A0A1W0WZ17-F1
#
_entry.id   AF-A0A1W0WZ17-F1
#
_cell.length_a   1.000
_cell.length_b   1.000
_cell.length_c   1.000
_cell.angle_alpha   90.00
_cell.angle_beta   90.00
_cell.angle_gamma   90.00
#
_symmetry.space_group_name_H-M   'P 1'
#
loop_
_entity.id
_entity.type
_entity.pdbx_description
1 polymer ?
#
loop_
_entity_poly.entity_id
_entity_poly.type
_entity_poly.pdbx_seq_one_letter_code
_entity_poly.pdbx_strand_id
1 'polypeptide(L)'
;MVIPLINRWTTRLFLYLYTAVLYGAVLALRSANPATEQWRNKPFSQTGSSERGAYDLVTHHMPAQLRVESIHGPTVGHPLPWGYSSRRPVNPLPYGEMSHSRDLEAQAKKSGYGLGVSSVPRFVMENELPSQDGYDDVRQNPGLGISFDGSDGSDQCIVLDLAATLPFTDKAVRKFGALTAATKARRVNAISKTFPYWWQYLHGKPAVVAELTDNQRSRPAHCPRSSPVDVTAMQACRSVNRLRYRTYDGTCNNLHYVQWGSADGQYSRLTKARYDDGYGRPRLYSNVLGYGDRQFPLPNPRIISRSMSQSIPIPHRVANILLPYFGQTIAHDLAFTTSYQIDQQDADCCVENAQCTEAECFQFSIPRNDPLYAFFNLTCHQFARSVPSTSSSCDRTRTAVREQSSKVTHWLDASFLYGNNDQQNEAVRNLFAGQLAFRHTDKGIHNLQNSEVHKQMLPNSAPDSKNSASSPACPHASRKSAGKACFFAADERVNQQPLATAVHTVFLRFHNLVAGSIAQTSPYWSDEMIFQEARKIVVAVYQVVIYKEFLTGLLGSGVASHQLYDAAGLKLLEATHFMGYDAGADPHVLNEFAAAGFRLHTLVDDNVPRLLLVTGLAENSPLSSQYNNQTLLYEEGNADALISGMLEEMALAFDPQISEELQGRLFRGQDPIGLDLMAVTIQRGRDHGLGTYNDVREACGYGRADGFDGLRDFMPPHHVHLLRSLYRDVDDVDLMVGGLMEDALSEDASVGPTFACIVTSEFRMKRIADRFWHENPDQFSPTQLRHLRRATMSHILCQTTGLRYVPSNAFFIVSESNPLVPCTMLTEFDVDFYLSLPGILNAKD
;
A
#
# COMPACT_ATOMS: atom_id res chain seq x y z
N MET A 1 -49.14 18.73 60.32
CA MET A 1 -48.46 19.70 59.43
C MET A 1 -46.96 19.42 59.21
N VAL A 2 -46.44 18.20 59.46
CA VAL A 2 -44.97 17.94 59.48
C VAL A 2 -44.45 17.21 58.22
N ILE A 3 -45.26 16.33 57.63
CA ILE A 3 -44.85 15.43 56.54
C ILE A 3 -44.32 16.14 55.27
N PRO A 4 -44.92 17.26 54.77
CA PRO A 4 -44.46 17.89 53.52
C PRO A 4 -43.05 18.51 53.59
N LEU A 5 -42.60 18.90 54.80
CA LEU A 5 -41.28 19.51 54.99
C LEU A 5 -40.17 18.47 54.92
N ILE A 6 -40.34 17.33 55.60
CA ILE A 6 -39.35 16.23 55.61
C ILE A 6 -39.02 15.81 54.18
N ASN A 7 -40.02 15.63 53.31
CA ASN A 7 -39.80 15.15 51.96
C ASN A 7 -38.98 16.14 51.09
N ARG A 8 -39.15 17.47 51.27
CA ARG A 8 -38.31 18.46 50.55
C ARG A 8 -36.87 18.47 51.03
N TRP A 9 -36.64 18.24 52.33
CA TRP A 9 -35.28 18.14 52.88
C TRP A 9 -34.59 16.83 52.49
N THR A 10 -35.28 15.68 52.52
CA THR A 10 -34.71 14.40 52.07
C THR A 10 -34.39 14.42 50.59
N THR A 11 -35.28 14.91 49.70
CA THR A 11 -34.97 15.00 48.26
C THR A 11 -33.79 15.94 47.98
N ARG A 12 -33.70 17.08 48.67
CA ARG A 12 -32.54 17.99 48.53
C ARG A 12 -31.24 17.38 49.05
N LEU A 13 -31.28 16.68 50.17
CA LEU A 13 -30.12 15.97 50.71
C LEU A 13 -29.68 14.82 49.78
N PHE A 14 -30.64 14.09 49.19
CA PHE A 14 -30.36 13.05 48.19
C PHE A 14 -29.75 13.64 46.92
N LEU A 15 -30.25 14.79 46.43
CA LEU A 15 -29.62 15.49 45.31
C LEU A 15 -28.20 15.92 45.67
N TYR A 16 -27.99 16.54 46.84
CA TYR A 16 -26.67 17.00 47.27
C TYR A 16 -25.68 15.84 47.43
N LEU A 17 -26.11 14.72 48.00
CA LEU A 17 -25.30 13.50 48.11
C LEU A 17 -25.03 12.89 46.73
N TYR A 18 -26.01 12.83 45.84
CA TYR A 18 -25.82 12.31 44.48
C TYR A 18 -24.88 13.19 43.65
N THR A 19 -24.99 14.52 43.75
CA THR A 19 -24.02 15.45 43.15
C THR A 19 -22.66 15.38 43.81
N ALA A 20 -22.56 15.18 45.13
CA ALA A 20 -21.28 15.04 45.83
C ALA A 20 -20.60 13.69 45.51
N VAL A 21 -21.38 12.63 45.30
CA VAL A 21 -20.88 11.32 44.83
C VAL A 21 -20.47 11.40 43.37
N LEU A 22 -21.22 12.09 42.49
CA LEU A 22 -20.82 12.33 41.11
C LEU A 22 -19.57 13.23 41.02
N TYR A 23 -19.52 14.32 41.78
CA TYR A 23 -18.36 15.22 41.80
C TYR A 23 -17.15 14.54 42.45
N GLY A 24 -17.38 13.72 43.49
CA GLY A 24 -16.37 12.85 44.08
C GLY A 24 -15.89 11.76 43.11
N ALA A 25 -16.77 11.20 42.28
CA ALA A 25 -16.41 10.24 41.23
C ALA A 25 -15.67 10.91 40.06
N VAL A 26 -16.04 12.13 39.66
CA VAL A 26 -15.32 12.92 38.63
C VAL A 26 -13.96 13.39 39.15
N LEU A 27 -13.86 13.79 40.42
CA LEU A 27 -12.57 14.06 41.07
C LEU A 27 -11.74 12.78 41.23
N ALA A 28 -12.34 11.65 41.61
CA ALA A 28 -11.67 10.37 41.68
C ALA A 28 -11.22 9.86 40.30
N LEU A 29 -11.98 10.10 39.23
CA LEU A 29 -11.56 9.81 37.85
C LEU A 29 -10.45 10.75 37.38
N ARG A 30 -10.40 12.00 37.88
CA ARG A 30 -9.27 12.92 37.65
C ARG A 30 -8.02 12.54 38.48
N SER A 31 -8.16 12.01 39.70
CA SER A 31 -7.04 11.70 40.59
C SER A 31 -6.55 10.24 40.49
N ALA A 32 -7.40 9.33 40.03
CA ALA A 32 -7.07 7.95 39.67
C ALA A 32 -6.81 7.81 38.15
N ASN A 33 -6.44 8.92 37.50
CA ASN A 33 -5.76 8.92 36.22
C ASN A 33 -4.24 9.07 36.47
N PRO A 34 -3.48 7.99 36.68
CA PRO A 34 -2.03 8.03 36.87
C PRO A 34 -1.31 8.27 35.53
N ALA A 35 -1.68 9.36 34.84
CA ALA A 35 -1.22 9.70 33.51
C ALA A 35 -0.98 11.23 33.39
N THR A 36 -0.08 11.74 34.24
CA THR A 36 0.92 12.71 33.77
C THR A 36 2.16 11.98 33.23
N GLU A 37 1.95 10.81 32.61
CA GLU A 37 2.85 10.36 31.55
C GLU A 37 2.76 11.43 30.46
N GLN A 38 3.89 12.10 30.18
CA GLN A 38 4.04 12.72 28.87
C GLN A 38 3.88 11.59 27.86
N TRP A 39 2.90 11.70 26.95
CA TRP A 39 2.76 10.79 25.82
C TRP A 39 3.98 10.99 24.92
N ARG A 40 5.08 10.30 25.26
CA ARG A 40 6.24 10.19 24.39
C ARG A 40 5.73 9.59 23.08
N ASN A 41 6.07 10.22 21.97
CA ASN A 41 6.01 9.53 20.69
C ASN A 41 6.83 8.25 20.85
N LYS A 42 6.19 7.10 20.71
CA LYS A 42 6.94 5.90 20.35
C LYS A 42 7.51 6.18 18.95
N PRO A 43 8.70 5.68 18.58
CA PRO A 43 9.13 5.67 17.19
C PRO A 43 8.16 4.78 16.39
N PHE A 44 7.08 5.38 15.91
CA PHE A 44 6.15 4.75 14.98
C PHE A 44 6.89 4.55 13.66
N SER A 45 7.13 3.29 13.29
CA SER A 45 7.70 2.93 12.01
C SER A 45 6.90 3.57 10.88
N GLN A 46 7.51 4.48 10.14
CA GLN A 46 6.86 5.15 9.02
C GLN A 46 6.63 4.22 7.82
N THR A 47 7.34 3.09 7.78
CA THR A 47 7.18 2.01 6.81
C THR A 47 6.22 0.92 7.32
N GLY A 48 5.75 1.01 8.57
CA GLY A 48 5.00 -0.05 9.23
C GLY A 48 5.77 -1.36 9.38
N SER A 49 7.10 -1.31 9.26
CA SER A 49 7.98 -2.48 9.21
C SER A 49 9.06 -2.42 10.30
N SER A 50 9.62 -3.58 10.64
CA SER A 50 10.46 -3.76 11.82
C SER A 50 11.78 -4.37 11.39
N GLU A 51 12.71 -3.54 10.93
CA GLU A 51 14.05 -3.98 10.53
C GLU A 51 14.87 -4.46 11.72
N ARG A 52 14.81 -5.77 11.99
CA ARG A 52 15.90 -6.54 12.61
C ARG A 52 16.18 -7.82 11.83
N GLY A 53 16.42 -7.66 10.53
CA GLY A 53 17.01 -8.68 9.66
C GLY A 53 18.53 -8.78 9.87
N ALA A 54 18.97 -9.08 11.09
CA ALA A 54 20.39 -9.26 11.39
C ALA A 54 20.89 -10.61 10.85
N TYR A 55 21.26 -10.65 9.58
CA TYR A 55 21.75 -11.85 8.87
C TYR A 55 23.19 -12.29 9.28
N ASP A 56 23.48 -12.32 10.59
CA ASP A 56 24.72 -12.84 11.17
C ASP A 56 24.55 -14.29 11.67
N LEU A 57 24.23 -15.21 10.76
CA LEU A 57 24.38 -16.64 11.03
C LEU A 57 25.86 -17.04 10.86
N VAL A 58 26.55 -17.07 12.00
CA VAL A 58 28.00 -17.33 12.15
C VAL A 58 28.52 -18.41 11.19
N THR A 59 29.44 -18.00 10.31
CA THR A 59 30.07 -18.89 9.34
C THR A 59 31.00 -19.91 10.00
N HIS A 60 30.64 -21.19 9.96
CA HIS A 60 31.58 -22.29 10.23
C HIS A 60 31.78 -23.18 8.99
N HIS A 61 32.74 -22.77 8.16
CA HIS A 61 33.59 -23.66 7.36
C HIS A 61 34.20 -24.79 8.25
N MET A 62 34.52 -26.01 7.78
CA MET A 62 34.53 -26.59 6.41
C MET A 62 34.36 -28.16 6.49
N PRO A 63 34.52 -28.97 5.40
CA PRO A 63 33.82 -30.27 5.26
C PRO A 63 34.71 -31.53 5.40
N ALA A 64 34.11 -32.74 5.31
CA ALA A 64 34.62 -33.84 4.45
C ALA A 64 33.65 -35.04 4.29
N GLN A 65 33.31 -35.36 3.03
CA GLN A 65 33.26 -36.68 2.34
C GLN A 65 32.68 -37.98 2.96
N LEU A 66 32.19 -38.85 2.04
CA LEU A 66 31.98 -40.31 2.12
C LEU A 66 30.76 -40.79 2.95
N ARG A 67 30.01 -41.84 2.54
CA ARG A 67 30.06 -42.68 1.32
C ARG A 67 28.64 -43.17 0.95
N VAL A 68 28.39 -43.41 -0.34
CA VAL A 68 27.22 -44.19 -0.81
C VAL A 68 27.53 -45.69 -0.71
N GLU A 69 26.66 -46.47 -0.07
CA GLU A 69 26.62 -47.94 -0.22
C GLU A 69 25.16 -48.42 -0.11
N SER A 70 24.72 -49.21 -1.10
CA SER A 70 23.34 -49.73 -1.21
C SER A 70 23.35 -51.25 -1.05
N ILE A 71 22.45 -51.81 -0.23
CA ILE A 71 22.26 -53.27 -0.12
C ILE A 71 20.76 -53.60 -0.19
N HIS A 72 20.41 -54.57 -1.04
CA HIS A 72 19.08 -55.20 -1.09
C HIS A 72 18.99 -56.35 -0.07
N GLY A 73 17.77 -56.68 0.38
CA GLY A 73 17.44 -58.08 0.71
C GLY A 73 16.56 -58.31 1.95
N PRO A 74 15.65 -59.31 1.95
CA PRO A 74 14.70 -59.54 3.05
C PRO A 74 14.84 -60.92 3.75
N THR A 75 14.25 -61.06 4.94
CA THR A 75 13.52 -62.25 5.50
C THR A 75 13.10 -61.91 6.95
N VAL A 76 11.84 -62.06 7.40
CA VAL A 76 11.07 -63.28 7.79
C VAL A 76 11.61 -63.98 9.06
N GLY A 77 10.86 -63.94 10.17
CA GLY A 77 11.15 -64.69 11.40
C GLY A 77 10.31 -64.31 12.65
N HIS A 78 9.24 -65.07 12.93
CA HIS A 78 8.50 -65.13 14.22
C HIS A 78 8.99 -66.38 15.04
N PRO A 79 8.47 -66.77 16.25
CA PRO A 79 7.36 -66.23 17.09
C PRO A 79 7.53 -66.23 18.65
N LEU A 80 6.90 -65.24 19.34
CA LEU A 80 6.05 -65.37 20.58
C LEU A 80 6.62 -66.05 21.87
N PRO A 81 5.83 -66.25 22.96
CA PRO A 81 4.67 -65.49 23.54
C PRO A 81 5.09 -64.88 24.91
N TRP A 82 4.28 -64.37 25.87
CA TRP A 82 2.84 -64.26 26.22
C TRP A 82 2.59 -62.82 26.80
N GLY A 83 1.37 -62.31 27.09
CA GLY A 83 0.00 -62.75 26.77
C GLY A 83 -1.08 -61.99 27.58
N TYR A 84 -2.31 -61.94 27.05
CA TYR A 84 -3.59 -61.49 27.67
C TYR A 84 -3.69 -59.98 28.08
N SER A 85 -4.75 -59.23 27.72
CA SER A 85 -5.96 -59.46 26.89
C SER A 85 -6.56 -58.09 26.45
N SER A 86 -7.68 -57.91 25.73
CA SER A 86 -8.76 -58.81 25.28
C SER A 86 -9.29 -58.45 23.85
N ARG A 87 -10.58 -58.08 23.68
CA ARG A 87 -11.30 -57.80 22.40
C ARG A 87 -12.47 -56.81 22.69
N ARG A 88 -13.12 -56.01 21.81
CA ARG A 88 -13.37 -55.97 20.33
C ARG A 88 -14.32 -57.06 19.79
N PRO A 89 -15.01 -56.89 18.62
CA PRO A 89 -15.37 -55.68 17.83
C PRO A 89 -16.81 -55.72 17.23
N VAL A 90 -17.10 -54.84 16.23
CA VAL A 90 -17.93 -55.01 14.98
C VAL A 90 -19.02 -53.92 14.72
N ASN A 91 -19.17 -53.51 13.45
CA ASN A 91 -20.13 -52.51 12.88
C ASN A 91 -21.34 -53.25 12.19
N PRO A 92 -22.13 -52.72 11.21
CA PRO A 92 -22.47 -51.34 10.76
C PRO A 92 -23.98 -51.04 10.46
N LEU A 93 -24.34 -49.75 10.23
CA LEU A 93 -25.52 -49.26 9.43
C LEU A 93 -26.96 -49.57 9.95
N PRO A 94 -28.11 -49.11 9.35
CA PRO A 94 -28.39 -48.00 8.37
C PRO A 94 -29.64 -47.09 8.65
N TYR A 95 -29.81 -46.01 7.85
CA TYR A 95 -31.05 -45.36 7.30
C TYR A 95 -32.28 -44.85 8.12
N GLY A 96 -32.98 -43.86 7.51
CA GLY A 96 -34.34 -43.33 7.83
C GLY A 96 -34.34 -41.81 8.11
N GLU A 97 -34.84 -40.84 7.32
CA GLU A 97 -35.96 -40.62 6.36
C GLU A 97 -37.21 -39.90 6.90
N MET A 98 -37.61 -38.85 6.15
CA MET A 98 -38.96 -38.25 5.95
C MET A 98 -39.84 -37.70 7.10
N SER A 99 -40.05 -36.37 7.11
CA SER A 99 -41.34 -35.66 6.84
C SER A 99 -41.22 -34.17 7.25
N HIS A 100 -41.79 -33.12 6.61
CA HIS A 100 -43.03 -32.84 5.85
C HIS A 100 -44.27 -32.32 6.64
N SER A 101 -44.24 -31.04 6.99
CA SER A 101 -45.36 -30.07 6.88
C SER A 101 -44.75 -28.66 6.72
N ARG A 102 -45.13 -27.77 5.78
CA ARG A 102 -46.43 -27.23 5.33
C ARG A 102 -47.09 -26.21 6.27
N ASP A 103 -46.97 -24.96 5.84
CA ASP A 103 -48.01 -23.93 5.68
C ASP A 103 -48.83 -23.48 6.90
N LEU A 104 -48.79 -22.16 7.18
CA LEU A 104 -49.99 -21.32 7.27
C LEU A 104 -49.64 -19.82 7.22
N GLU A 105 -50.43 -19.04 6.47
CA GLU A 105 -50.29 -17.58 6.35
C GLU A 105 -51.19 -16.80 7.35
N ALA A 106 -50.80 -15.54 7.58
CA ALA A 106 -51.64 -14.38 7.90
C ALA A 106 -52.64 -14.44 9.09
N GLN A 107 -52.48 -13.50 10.03
CA GLN A 107 -53.19 -12.20 9.98
C GLN A 107 -52.70 -11.25 11.08
N ALA A 108 -53.10 -9.97 11.04
CA ALA A 108 -52.55 -8.90 11.86
C ALA A 108 -53.58 -8.24 12.81
N LYS A 109 -53.13 -7.78 13.99
CA LYS A 109 -53.46 -6.44 14.57
C LYS A 109 -52.77 -6.10 15.91
N LYS A 110 -52.14 -4.92 15.91
CA LYS A 110 -52.01 -3.93 17.01
C LYS A 110 -51.94 -4.41 18.48
N SER A 111 -50.71 -4.48 18.99
CA SER A 111 -50.29 -3.77 20.22
C SER A 111 -48.75 -3.56 20.18
N GLY A 112 -48.16 -2.56 20.84
CA GLY A 112 -48.81 -1.49 21.59
C GLY A 112 -47.99 -0.80 22.69
N TYR A 113 -46.69 -1.09 22.84
CA TYR A 113 -45.77 -0.36 23.72
C TYR A 113 -44.35 -0.34 23.16
N GLY A 114 -43.56 0.68 23.49
CA GLY A 114 -42.24 0.92 22.92
C GLY A 114 -41.11 0.99 23.96
N LEU A 115 -40.04 0.26 23.65
CA LEU A 115 -38.66 0.38 24.16
C LEU A 115 -37.76 0.12 22.94
N GLY A 116 -36.58 0.72 22.76
CA GLY A 116 -35.84 1.63 23.64
C GLY A 116 -34.38 1.63 23.23
N VAL A 117 -34.10 1.88 21.94
CA VAL A 117 -32.75 1.75 21.35
C VAL A 117 -31.84 2.89 21.84
N SER A 118 -30.66 2.54 22.33
CA SER A 118 -29.66 3.49 22.82
C SER A 118 -29.04 4.30 21.67
N SER A 119 -29.35 5.59 21.60
CA SER A 119 -28.77 6.52 20.64
C SER A 119 -27.32 6.87 20.97
N VAL A 120 -26.43 6.70 20.00
CA VAL A 120 -25.09 7.32 20.02
C VAL A 120 -25.24 8.85 20.07
N PRO A 121 -24.52 9.58 20.93
CA PRO A 121 -24.70 11.03 21.08
C PRO A 121 -24.22 11.80 19.85
N ARG A 122 -25.15 12.38 19.09
CA ARG A 122 -24.85 13.46 18.15
C ARG A 122 -24.48 14.71 18.93
N PHE A 123 -23.24 15.19 18.79
CA PHE A 123 -22.90 16.55 19.18
C PHE A 123 -23.40 17.53 18.12
N VAL A 124 -24.47 18.24 18.44
CA VAL A 124 -24.89 19.46 17.72
C VAL A 124 -24.22 20.62 18.44
N MET A 125 -23.40 21.41 17.75
CA MET A 125 -22.89 22.67 18.29
C MET A 125 -23.92 23.76 18.03
N GLU A 126 -24.54 24.26 19.11
CA GLU A 126 -25.38 25.46 19.08
C GLU A 126 -24.46 26.69 19.12
N ASN A 127 -24.67 27.63 18.19
CA ASN A 127 -23.89 28.86 18.10
C ASN A 127 -24.45 29.93 19.04
N GLU A 128 -23.98 29.99 20.29
CA GLU A 128 -24.18 31.17 21.15
C GLU A 128 -23.02 32.17 20.95
N LEU A 129 -23.38 33.44 20.73
CA LEU A 129 -22.44 34.55 20.52
C LEU A 129 -22.37 35.45 21.77
N PRO A 130 -21.21 35.54 22.44
CA PRO A 130 -20.94 36.65 23.36
C PRO A 130 -20.69 37.96 22.61
N SER A 131 -21.10 39.09 23.19
CA SER A 131 -20.92 40.43 22.62
C SER A 131 -19.49 40.97 22.76
N GLN A 132 -19.12 41.91 21.90
CA GLN A 132 -17.93 42.75 22.08
C GLN A 132 -18.12 43.70 23.27
N ASP A 133 -17.08 43.85 24.10
CA ASP A 133 -16.74 45.07 24.84
C ASP A 133 -15.33 44.93 25.45
N GLY A 134 -14.59 46.03 25.62
CA GLY A 134 -13.28 46.06 26.30
C GLY A 134 -12.10 46.51 25.43
N TYR A 135 -11.48 47.62 25.81
CA TYR A 135 -10.28 48.24 25.22
C TYR A 135 -9.17 48.34 26.29
N ASP A 136 -7.90 48.45 25.87
CA ASP A 136 -6.69 48.67 26.69
C ASP A 136 -6.36 47.56 27.74
N ASP A 137 -5.11 47.30 28.17
CA ASP A 137 -3.89 48.12 28.29
C ASP A 137 -2.63 47.33 27.84
N VAL A 138 -1.53 48.02 27.52
CA VAL A 138 -0.25 47.43 27.05
C VAL A 138 0.93 47.99 27.85
N ARG A 139 1.51 47.19 28.76
CA ARG A 139 2.74 47.56 29.49
C ARG A 139 3.77 46.43 29.61
N GLN A 140 4.83 46.59 28.80
CA GLN A 140 6.24 46.47 29.17
C GLN A 140 6.67 45.45 30.25
N ASN A 141 7.49 44.47 29.86
CA ASN A 141 8.92 44.57 30.19
C ASN A 141 9.80 43.74 29.21
N PRO A 142 11.09 44.09 29.02
CA PRO A 142 11.98 43.46 28.03
C PRO A 142 12.96 42.46 28.68
N GLY A 143 13.64 41.66 27.84
CA GLY A 143 14.91 41.05 28.23
C GLY A 143 15.26 39.71 27.58
N LEU A 144 15.89 39.75 26.40
CA LEU A 144 17.05 38.92 26.02
C LEU A 144 17.46 39.25 24.58
N GLY A 145 18.63 39.88 24.43
CA GLY A 145 19.29 40.04 23.13
C GLY A 145 20.55 39.16 23.11
N ILE A 146 20.79 38.49 21.99
CA ILE A 146 22.04 37.78 21.70
C ILE A 146 22.53 38.27 20.34
N SER A 147 23.83 38.53 20.24
CA SER A 147 24.50 39.03 19.05
C SER A 147 24.75 37.92 18.02
N PHE A 148 24.66 38.27 16.74
CA PHE A 148 25.26 37.47 15.67
C PHE A 148 26.78 37.71 15.64
N ASP A 149 27.55 36.63 15.61
CA ASP A 149 28.88 36.57 14.99
C ASP A 149 29.05 35.19 14.33
N GLY A 150 30.03 35.05 13.44
CA GLY A 150 30.01 34.03 12.37
C GLY A 150 30.68 32.67 12.66
N SER A 151 30.39 31.74 11.74
CA SER A 151 31.14 30.50 11.43
C SER A 151 31.49 29.54 12.59
N ASP A 152 30.68 28.49 12.75
CA ASP A 152 31.12 27.15 12.31
C ASP A 152 29.91 26.22 12.06
N GLY A 153 30.11 25.06 11.44
CA GLY A 153 29.01 24.23 10.92
C GLY A 153 28.37 23.26 11.92
N SER A 154 27.10 23.49 12.31
CA SER A 154 26.30 22.54 13.10
C SER A 154 24.76 22.76 13.03
N ASP A 155 24.18 22.83 11.83
CA ASP A 155 22.71 22.73 11.59
C ASP A 155 22.22 21.29 11.92
N GLN A 156 22.21 20.92 13.21
CA GLN A 156 21.99 19.53 13.66
C GLN A 156 20.55 19.01 13.51
N CYS A 157 19.57 19.85 13.15
CA CYS A 157 18.17 19.46 12.99
C CYS A 157 17.47 20.22 11.85
N ILE A 158 16.74 19.50 11.00
CA ILE A 158 15.91 20.12 9.95
C ILE A 158 14.49 20.38 10.50
N VAL A 159 14.35 21.41 11.33
CA VAL A 159 13.07 21.76 11.97
C VAL A 159 12.23 22.65 11.05
N LEU A 160 11.04 22.16 10.65
CA LEU A 160 10.00 23.02 10.06
C LEU A 160 9.26 23.77 11.16
N ASP A 161 9.64 25.02 11.44
CA ASP A 161 8.83 25.88 12.31
C ASP A 161 8.78 27.36 11.90
N LEU A 162 7.56 27.82 11.61
CA LEU A 162 7.08 29.12 12.08
C LEU A 162 5.54 29.07 12.13
N ALA A 163 4.96 29.04 13.33
CA ALA A 163 3.53 29.04 13.52
C ALA A 163 2.90 30.41 13.16
N ALA A 164 2.52 30.58 11.89
CA ALA A 164 1.83 31.77 11.38
C ALA A 164 0.32 31.51 11.24
N THR A 165 -0.49 32.15 12.10
CA THR A 165 -1.96 32.10 12.03
C THR A 165 -2.52 32.97 10.91
N LEU A 166 -3.57 32.49 10.24
CA LEU A 166 -4.41 33.29 9.34
C LEU A 166 -5.89 32.96 9.58
N PRO A 167 -6.68 33.89 10.16
CA PRO A 167 -8.12 33.79 10.24
C PRO A 167 -8.80 34.69 9.20
N PHE A 168 -9.50 34.11 8.22
CA PHE A 168 -10.43 34.86 7.37
C PHE A 168 -11.76 34.12 7.24
N THR A 169 -12.86 34.87 7.31
CA THR A 169 -14.23 34.35 7.42
C THR A 169 -14.91 34.26 6.07
N ASP A 170 -15.61 33.15 5.81
CA ASP A 170 -16.33 32.90 4.55
C ASP A 170 -17.74 33.52 4.53
N LYS A 171 -18.15 34.03 3.37
CA LYS A 171 -19.53 34.39 2.99
C LYS A 171 -19.76 34.30 1.47
N ALA A 172 -19.93 33.10 0.92
CA ALA A 172 -20.55 32.94 -0.42
C ALA A 172 -21.44 31.68 -0.53
N VAL A 173 -22.76 31.86 -0.76
CA VAL A 173 -23.73 30.74 -0.88
C VAL A 173 -24.78 30.99 -1.98
N ARG A 174 -25.06 29.94 -2.78
CA ARG A 174 -26.08 29.81 -3.86
C ARG A 174 -25.83 30.64 -5.14
N LYS A 175 -25.70 30.03 -6.32
CA LYS A 175 -26.68 29.11 -6.93
C LYS A 175 -26.04 27.95 -7.72
N PHE A 176 -26.77 26.83 -7.81
CA PHE A 176 -26.54 25.73 -8.75
C PHE A 176 -27.60 25.72 -9.86
N GLY A 177 -27.25 25.26 -11.06
CA GLY A 177 -28.21 25.01 -12.15
C GLY A 177 -27.56 24.63 -13.49
N ALA A 178 -28.00 23.51 -14.07
CA ALA A 178 -27.79 23.07 -15.45
C ALA A 178 -26.33 23.02 -16.01
N LEU A 179 -25.63 21.89 -15.80
CA LEU A 179 -24.36 21.57 -16.45
C LEU A 179 -24.28 20.09 -16.87
N THR A 180 -24.95 19.73 -17.98
CA THR A 180 -24.99 18.35 -18.53
C THR A 180 -24.41 18.21 -19.94
N ALA A 181 -24.40 19.28 -20.76
CA ALA A 181 -23.84 19.24 -22.12
C ALA A 181 -22.34 19.53 -22.14
N ALA A 182 -21.90 20.64 -21.53
CA ALA A 182 -20.49 21.03 -21.51
C ALA A 182 -19.60 20.02 -20.77
N THR A 183 -20.13 19.36 -19.75
CA THR A 183 -19.49 18.24 -19.02
C THR A 183 -19.08 17.10 -19.96
N LYS A 184 -19.91 16.75 -20.96
CA LYS A 184 -19.60 15.69 -21.92
C LYS A 184 -18.51 16.09 -22.91
N ALA A 185 -18.49 17.35 -23.37
CA ALA A 185 -17.41 17.89 -24.19
C ALA A 185 -16.09 18.00 -23.41
N ARG A 186 -16.15 18.36 -22.11
CA ARG A 186 -14.98 18.45 -21.22
C ARG A 186 -14.35 17.07 -20.98
N ARG A 187 -15.15 16.02 -20.80
CA ARG A 187 -14.66 14.62 -20.63
C ARG A 187 -13.86 14.10 -21.83
N VAL A 188 -14.33 14.31 -23.07
CA VAL A 188 -13.56 13.89 -24.27
C VAL A 188 -12.20 14.62 -24.33
N ASN A 189 -12.19 15.91 -24.00
CA ASN A 189 -10.96 16.72 -23.97
C ASN A 189 -10.05 16.38 -22.77
N ALA A 190 -10.58 15.75 -21.72
CA ALA A 190 -9.81 15.25 -20.58
C ALA A 190 -9.07 13.95 -20.93
N ILE A 191 -9.70 13.01 -21.64
CA ILE A 191 -9.05 11.74 -22.05
C ILE A 191 -7.96 11.97 -23.12
N SER A 192 -8.08 13.00 -23.96
CA SER A 192 -6.95 13.46 -24.80
C SER A 192 -5.85 14.19 -24.01
N LYS A 193 -6.09 14.53 -22.75
CA LYS A 193 -5.14 15.17 -21.83
C LYS A 193 -4.59 14.22 -20.75
N THR A 194 -4.95 12.93 -20.70
CA THR A 194 -4.39 12.00 -19.70
C THR A 194 -3.07 11.38 -20.13
N PHE A 195 -2.84 11.29 -21.44
CA PHE A 195 -1.60 10.78 -22.02
C PHE A 195 -0.63 11.95 -22.27
N PRO A 196 0.65 11.84 -21.88
CA PRO A 196 1.58 12.96 -21.96
C PRO A 196 1.70 13.55 -23.37
N TYR A 197 1.82 14.87 -23.50
CA TYR A 197 1.74 15.51 -24.82
C TYR A 197 2.88 15.06 -25.78
N TRP A 198 4.05 14.72 -25.23
CA TRP A 198 5.16 14.13 -25.99
C TRP A 198 4.83 12.75 -26.58
N TRP A 199 3.90 11.99 -25.98
CA TRP A 199 3.42 10.72 -26.52
C TRP A 199 2.73 10.89 -27.87
N GLN A 200 1.92 11.95 -28.00
CA GLN A 200 1.11 12.23 -29.20
C GLN A 200 1.98 12.64 -30.40
N TYR A 201 3.15 13.24 -30.14
CA TYR A 201 4.06 13.71 -31.18
C TYR A 201 5.02 12.64 -31.72
N LEU A 202 5.36 11.60 -30.96
CA LEU A 202 6.28 10.55 -31.42
C LEU A 202 5.75 9.74 -32.62
N HIS A 203 4.43 9.69 -32.81
CA HIS A 203 3.77 9.08 -33.97
C HIS A 203 3.35 10.13 -35.04
N GLY A 204 3.64 11.42 -34.80
CA GLY A 204 3.19 12.57 -35.59
C GLY A 204 4.18 13.09 -36.63
N LYS A 205 4.57 12.25 -37.61
CA LYS A 205 5.53 12.49 -38.72
C LYS A 205 7.03 12.44 -38.32
N PRO A 206 7.87 11.61 -39.00
CA PRO A 206 9.31 11.52 -38.70
C PRO A 206 10.15 12.78 -38.97
N ALA A 207 9.63 13.78 -39.67
CA ALA A 207 10.44 14.82 -40.33
C ALA A 207 10.79 16.05 -39.47
N VAL A 208 10.20 16.23 -38.28
CA VAL A 208 10.35 17.46 -37.45
C VAL A 208 11.18 17.22 -36.18
N VAL A 209 11.76 16.03 -36.02
CA VAL A 209 12.52 15.62 -34.82
C VAL A 209 13.82 16.43 -34.62
N ALA A 210 14.30 17.09 -35.68
CA ALA A 210 15.62 17.73 -35.76
C ALA A 210 15.71 19.18 -35.24
N GLU A 211 14.61 19.95 -35.17
CA GLU A 211 14.67 21.41 -34.89
C GLU A 211 14.27 21.82 -33.46
N LEU A 212 13.72 20.91 -32.65
CA LEU A 212 13.54 21.16 -31.22
C LEU A 212 14.87 21.01 -30.48
N THR A 213 15.45 22.16 -30.09
CA THR A 213 16.72 22.23 -29.35
C THR A 213 16.65 21.50 -28.01
N ASP A 214 17.77 20.92 -27.59
CA ASP A 214 17.82 19.97 -26.47
C ASP A 214 17.42 20.60 -25.11
N ASN A 215 17.40 21.94 -25.02
CA ASN A 215 16.97 22.69 -23.83
C ASN A 215 15.45 22.67 -23.57
N GLN A 216 14.60 22.43 -24.60
CA GLN A 216 13.14 22.36 -24.41
C GLN A 216 12.62 20.94 -24.18
N ARG A 217 13.49 19.93 -24.26
CA ARG A 217 13.14 18.58 -23.80
C ARG A 217 13.49 18.47 -22.32
N SER A 218 12.51 18.68 -21.45
CA SER A 218 12.49 18.13 -20.10
C SER A 218 12.39 16.59 -20.19
N ARG A 219 13.45 15.95 -20.71
CA ARG A 219 13.64 14.51 -20.56
C ARG A 219 13.60 14.21 -19.05
N PRO A 220 12.95 13.11 -18.63
CA PRO A 220 13.12 12.56 -17.29
C PRO A 220 14.60 12.56 -16.89
N ALA A 221 14.88 12.75 -15.60
CA ALA A 221 16.25 12.60 -15.06
C ALA A 221 16.58 11.10 -14.97
N HIS A 222 16.72 10.46 -16.13
CA HIS A 222 17.18 9.09 -16.30
C HIS A 222 18.54 8.97 -15.61
N CYS A 223 18.79 7.86 -14.92
CA CYS A 223 20.17 7.51 -14.56
C CYS A 223 21.02 7.48 -15.85
N PRO A 224 22.14 8.24 -15.91
CA PRO A 224 22.90 8.37 -17.14
C PRO A 224 23.48 7.03 -17.58
N ARG A 225 23.71 6.87 -18.88
CA ARG A 225 24.38 5.70 -19.48
C ARG A 225 25.90 5.73 -19.17
N SER A 226 26.25 5.80 -17.88
CA SER A 226 27.55 6.20 -17.34
C SER A 226 28.39 5.03 -16.83
N SER A 227 28.46 3.95 -17.61
CA SER A 227 29.53 2.96 -17.50
C SER A 227 29.79 2.36 -18.87
N PRO A 228 31.05 2.07 -19.24
CA PRO A 228 31.32 1.18 -20.36
C PRO A 228 30.67 -0.18 -20.04
N VAL A 229 30.11 -0.85 -21.04
CA VAL A 229 29.48 -2.17 -20.85
C VAL A 229 30.52 -3.14 -20.29
N ASP A 230 30.32 -3.61 -19.07
CA ASP A 230 31.16 -4.66 -18.50
C ASP A 230 30.91 -5.96 -19.27
N VAL A 231 31.83 -6.28 -20.17
CA VAL A 231 31.79 -7.46 -21.02
C VAL A 231 31.84 -8.75 -20.17
N THR A 232 32.47 -8.70 -19.00
CA THR A 232 32.58 -9.84 -18.07
C THR A 232 31.24 -10.12 -17.41
N ALA A 233 30.61 -9.09 -16.82
CA ALA A 233 29.29 -9.23 -16.22
C ALA A 233 28.19 -9.55 -17.26
N MET A 234 28.27 -8.95 -18.46
CA MET A 234 27.41 -9.32 -19.59
C MET A 234 27.58 -10.79 -19.99
N GLN A 235 28.81 -11.33 -19.98
CA GLN A 235 29.04 -12.76 -20.24
C GLN A 235 28.46 -13.65 -19.12
N ALA A 236 28.61 -13.27 -17.85
CA ALA A 236 28.03 -13.99 -16.72
C ALA A 236 26.47 -14.03 -16.77
N CYS A 237 25.84 -12.95 -17.26
CA CYS A 237 24.40 -12.88 -17.49
C CYS A 237 23.89 -13.75 -18.66
N ARG A 238 24.77 -14.27 -19.53
CA ARG A 238 24.42 -15.11 -20.69
C ARG A 238 24.44 -16.62 -20.41
N SER A 239 24.49 -17.03 -19.14
CA SER A 239 24.27 -18.43 -18.76
C SER A 239 22.83 -18.86 -19.04
N VAL A 240 22.61 -20.13 -19.40
CA VAL A 240 21.29 -20.65 -19.82
C VAL A 240 20.20 -20.34 -18.80
N ASN A 241 20.48 -20.52 -17.51
CA ASN A 241 19.53 -20.24 -16.43
C ASN A 241 19.15 -18.75 -16.34
N ARG A 242 20.13 -17.82 -16.46
CA ARG A 242 19.89 -16.36 -16.43
C ARG A 242 19.27 -15.80 -17.71
N LEU A 243 19.32 -16.57 -18.80
CA LEU A 243 18.54 -16.28 -20.01
C LEU A 243 17.08 -16.74 -19.86
N ARG A 244 16.85 -17.95 -19.32
CA ARG A 244 15.52 -18.58 -19.16
C ARG A 244 14.68 -18.01 -18.00
N TYR A 245 15.30 -17.65 -16.88
CA TYR A 245 14.61 -17.19 -15.66
C TYR A 245 15.19 -15.88 -15.12
N ARG A 246 14.34 -15.08 -14.47
CA ARG A 246 14.73 -13.89 -13.69
C ARG A 246 15.59 -14.32 -12.51
N THR A 247 16.61 -13.54 -12.15
CA THR A 247 17.20 -13.61 -10.81
C THR A 247 16.18 -13.14 -9.75
N TYR A 248 16.52 -13.19 -8.46
CA TYR A 248 15.70 -12.60 -7.40
C TYR A 248 16.04 -11.12 -7.16
N ASP A 249 17.31 -10.74 -7.37
CA ASP A 249 17.81 -9.37 -7.23
C ASP A 249 17.44 -8.44 -8.41
N GLY A 250 16.73 -8.93 -9.43
CA GLY A 250 16.38 -8.17 -10.64
C GLY A 250 17.54 -7.92 -11.62
N THR A 251 18.76 -8.35 -11.31
CA THR A 251 19.94 -8.21 -12.19
C THR A 251 19.84 -9.08 -13.45
N CYS A 252 20.72 -8.83 -14.43
CA CYS A 252 20.77 -9.54 -15.71
C CYS A 252 19.49 -9.48 -16.57
N ASN A 253 18.46 -8.73 -16.18
CA ASN A 253 17.28 -8.47 -17.00
C ASN A 253 17.71 -7.73 -18.27
N ASN A 254 18.25 -6.52 -18.12
CA ASN A 254 18.95 -5.83 -19.21
C ASN A 254 20.35 -6.43 -19.40
N LEU A 255 20.67 -6.92 -20.61
CA LEU A 255 21.96 -7.58 -20.91
C LEU A 255 23.11 -6.60 -21.24
N HIS A 256 22.83 -5.31 -21.44
CA HIS A 256 23.84 -4.27 -21.63
C HIS A 256 24.13 -3.50 -20.33
N TYR A 257 23.11 -3.29 -19.51
CA TYR A 257 23.17 -2.59 -18.24
C TYR A 257 22.72 -3.53 -17.11
N VAL A 258 23.59 -4.48 -16.75
CA VAL A 258 23.21 -5.67 -15.94
C VAL A 258 22.68 -5.40 -14.53
N GLN A 259 22.84 -4.18 -14.02
CA GLN A 259 22.33 -3.71 -12.72
C GLN A 259 21.07 -2.83 -12.85
N TRP A 260 20.59 -2.53 -14.07
CA TRP A 260 19.39 -1.72 -14.24
C TRP A 260 18.16 -2.46 -13.71
N GLY A 261 17.41 -1.78 -12.84
CA GLY A 261 16.20 -2.31 -12.23
C GLY A 261 16.43 -3.34 -11.10
N SER A 262 17.67 -3.49 -10.61
CA SER A 262 17.95 -4.38 -9.47
C SER A 262 17.37 -3.88 -8.15
N ALA A 263 17.29 -4.77 -7.16
CA ALA A 263 17.16 -4.38 -5.76
C ALA A 263 18.33 -3.49 -5.32
N ASP A 264 18.10 -2.68 -4.29
CA ASP A 264 18.92 -1.53 -3.82
C ASP A 264 19.20 -0.46 -4.90
N GLY A 265 18.55 -0.56 -6.07
CA GLY A 265 18.62 0.38 -7.17
C GLY A 265 18.03 1.76 -6.84
N GLN A 266 18.58 2.79 -7.46
CA GLN A 266 18.08 4.17 -7.35
C GLN A 266 16.74 4.32 -8.10
N TYR A 267 15.83 5.15 -7.60
CA TYR A 267 14.69 5.62 -8.40
C TYR A 267 15.17 6.55 -9.53
N SER A 268 14.51 6.48 -10.70
CA SER A 268 14.56 7.53 -11.72
C SER A 268 13.52 8.62 -11.42
N ARG A 269 13.51 9.73 -12.16
CA ARG A 269 12.54 10.82 -11.96
C ARG A 269 11.94 11.35 -13.24
N LEU A 270 10.64 11.64 -13.21
CA LEU A 270 9.92 12.32 -14.29
C LEU A 270 10.32 13.82 -14.37
N THR A 271 10.63 14.42 -13.21
CA THR A 271 11.07 15.81 -13.06
C THR A 271 12.51 15.90 -12.55
N LYS A 272 13.07 17.11 -12.47
CA LYS A 272 14.34 17.32 -11.74
C LYS A 272 14.04 17.36 -10.24
N ALA A 273 14.94 16.78 -9.43
CA ALA A 273 14.86 16.91 -7.99
C ALA A 273 14.85 18.39 -7.55
N ARG A 274 13.97 18.74 -6.61
CA ARG A 274 13.79 20.10 -6.08
C ARG A 274 14.10 20.12 -4.58
N TYR A 275 15.35 20.46 -4.26
CA TYR A 275 15.85 20.70 -2.90
C TYR A 275 16.22 22.18 -2.73
N ASP A 276 16.10 22.72 -1.52
CA ASP A 276 16.28 24.16 -1.25
C ASP A 276 17.73 24.64 -1.46
N ASP A 277 18.70 23.75 -1.28
CA ASP A 277 20.12 23.96 -1.56
C ASP A 277 20.54 23.49 -2.97
N GLY A 278 19.61 22.91 -3.74
CA GLY A 278 19.88 22.23 -5.01
C GLY A 278 20.58 20.86 -4.88
N TYR A 279 20.83 20.38 -3.65
CA TYR A 279 21.56 19.14 -3.38
C TYR A 279 20.77 18.13 -2.55
N GLY A 280 20.34 18.46 -1.33
CA GLY A 280 19.72 17.47 -0.45
C GLY A 280 19.00 18.01 0.79
N ARG A 281 18.96 19.33 1.00
CA ARG A 281 18.11 19.98 2.02
C ARG A 281 16.65 19.91 1.56
N PRO A 282 15.75 19.20 2.29
CA PRO A 282 14.34 19.07 1.92
C PRO A 282 13.70 20.42 1.60
N ARG A 283 12.65 20.41 0.78
CA ARG A 283 11.97 21.65 0.40
C ARG A 283 11.23 22.26 1.62
N LEU A 284 11.74 23.37 2.16
CA LEU A 284 11.22 24.08 3.33
C LEU A 284 10.52 25.40 2.97
N TYR A 285 10.97 26.06 1.90
CA TYR A 285 10.58 27.45 1.59
C TYR A 285 9.70 27.59 0.33
N SER A 286 8.92 28.67 0.32
CA SER A 286 8.11 29.12 -0.81
C SER A 286 8.96 29.74 -1.91
N ASN A 287 8.50 29.64 -3.15
CA ASN A 287 9.06 30.30 -4.33
C ASN A 287 8.96 31.84 -4.24
N VAL A 288 8.08 32.38 -3.37
CA VAL A 288 7.90 33.81 -3.14
C VAL A 288 8.75 34.27 -1.97
N LEU A 289 9.61 35.28 -2.21
CA LEU A 289 10.33 35.99 -1.17
C LEU A 289 9.48 37.09 -0.53
N GLY A 290 9.69 37.30 0.77
CA GLY A 290 9.14 38.43 1.52
C GLY A 290 9.99 39.70 1.40
N TYR A 291 9.54 40.76 2.07
CA TYR A 291 10.27 42.04 2.12
C TYR A 291 11.69 41.85 2.69
N GLY A 292 12.69 42.37 1.97
CA GLY A 292 14.10 42.20 2.32
C GLY A 292 14.62 40.78 2.07
N ASP A 293 14.18 40.16 0.96
CA ASP A 293 14.58 38.82 0.49
C ASP A 293 14.39 37.67 1.50
N ARG A 294 13.54 37.89 2.51
CA ARG A 294 13.24 36.92 3.55
C ARG A 294 12.43 35.76 2.98
N GLN A 295 12.98 34.54 3.04
CA GLN A 295 12.25 33.31 2.71
C GLN A 295 10.98 33.15 3.56
N PHE A 296 9.86 32.79 2.94
CA PHE A 296 8.67 32.30 3.64
C PHE A 296 8.70 30.76 3.72
N PRO A 297 8.28 30.15 4.84
CA PRO A 297 8.13 28.70 4.91
C PRO A 297 6.96 28.21 4.06
N LEU A 298 7.05 26.98 3.56
CA LEU A 298 5.93 26.23 3.00
C LEU A 298 4.88 25.91 4.09
N PRO A 299 3.62 25.63 3.70
CA PRO A 299 2.58 25.33 4.67
C PRO A 299 2.87 24.01 5.39
N ASN A 300 2.51 23.94 6.68
CA ASN A 300 2.76 22.79 7.53
C ASN A 300 1.96 21.55 7.03
N PRO A 301 2.56 20.35 6.93
CA PRO A 301 1.89 19.16 6.40
C PRO A 301 0.59 18.77 7.11
N ARG A 302 0.50 18.94 8.44
CA ARG A 302 -0.72 18.66 9.22
C ARG A 302 -1.80 19.70 8.97
N ILE A 303 -1.44 20.97 8.80
CA ILE A 303 -2.39 22.02 8.40
C ILE A 303 -2.98 21.70 7.03
N ILE A 304 -2.16 21.28 6.07
CA ILE A 304 -2.63 20.90 4.74
C ILE A 304 -3.58 19.69 4.84
N SER A 305 -3.16 18.58 5.47
CA SER A 305 -3.98 17.38 5.69
C SER A 305 -5.36 17.71 6.27
N ARG A 306 -5.40 18.46 7.38
CA ARG A 306 -6.65 18.87 8.06
C ARG A 306 -7.49 19.85 7.25
N SER A 307 -6.89 20.63 6.36
CA SER A 307 -7.61 21.57 5.49
C SER A 307 -8.12 20.91 4.22
N MET A 308 -7.57 19.76 3.82
CA MET A 308 -8.06 18.94 2.70
C MET A 308 -9.29 18.10 3.10
N SER A 309 -9.18 17.36 4.21
CA SER A 309 -10.22 16.44 4.67
C SER A 309 -11.20 17.12 5.63
N GLN A 310 -12.11 17.93 5.09
CA GLN A 310 -13.13 18.69 5.85
C GLN A 310 -14.52 18.04 5.84
N SER A 311 -14.74 17.02 5.02
CA SER A 311 -16.01 16.31 4.85
C SER A 311 -15.88 14.84 5.27
N ILE A 312 -17.02 14.17 5.43
CA ILE A 312 -17.06 12.70 5.55
C ILE A 312 -16.55 12.12 4.21
N PRO A 313 -15.60 11.17 4.21
CA PRO A 313 -15.16 10.51 2.99
C PRO A 313 -16.33 9.83 2.27
N ILE A 314 -16.32 9.88 0.93
CA ILE A 314 -17.39 9.32 0.10
C ILE A 314 -16.95 7.97 -0.51
N PRO A 315 -17.86 6.99 -0.67
CA PRO A 315 -17.56 5.76 -1.39
C PRO A 315 -17.21 6.00 -2.87
N HIS A 316 -16.35 5.14 -3.41
CA HIS A 316 -16.10 5.02 -4.84
C HIS A 316 -17.38 4.55 -5.55
N ARG A 317 -17.55 4.96 -6.80
CA ARG A 317 -18.79 4.70 -7.57
C ARG A 317 -18.89 3.25 -8.07
N VAL A 318 -17.75 2.57 -8.20
CA VAL A 318 -17.66 1.22 -8.79
C VAL A 318 -16.61 0.33 -8.14
N ALA A 319 -15.52 0.88 -7.58
CA ALA A 319 -14.42 0.09 -7.05
C ALA A 319 -14.76 -0.50 -5.67
N ASN A 320 -14.38 -1.76 -5.45
CA ASN A 320 -14.44 -2.40 -4.14
C ASN A 320 -13.09 -2.32 -3.41
N ILE A 321 -13.08 -2.69 -2.13
CA ILE A 321 -11.89 -2.59 -1.26
C ILE A 321 -10.71 -3.47 -1.75
N LEU A 322 -10.93 -4.46 -2.62
CA LEU A 322 -9.83 -5.22 -3.23
C LEU A 322 -8.93 -4.34 -4.12
N LEU A 323 -9.46 -3.30 -4.79
CA LEU A 323 -8.67 -2.43 -5.66
C LEU A 323 -7.49 -1.76 -4.93
N PRO A 324 -7.67 -1.00 -3.83
CA PRO A 324 -6.54 -0.38 -3.13
C PRO A 324 -5.55 -1.39 -2.54
N TYR A 325 -6.00 -2.55 -2.04
CA TYR A 325 -5.07 -3.53 -1.45
C TYR A 325 -4.28 -4.34 -2.49
N PHE A 326 -4.85 -4.59 -3.67
CA PHE A 326 -4.07 -5.08 -4.81
C PHE A 326 -3.09 -4.02 -5.32
N GLY A 327 -3.50 -2.74 -5.32
CA GLY A 327 -2.61 -1.60 -5.54
C GLY A 327 -1.46 -1.54 -4.53
N GLN A 328 -1.73 -1.82 -3.26
CA GLN A 328 -0.70 -1.93 -2.22
C GLN A 328 0.29 -3.06 -2.54
N THR A 329 -0.16 -4.24 -2.97
CA THR A 329 0.73 -5.33 -3.40
C THR A 329 1.63 -4.92 -4.57
N ILE A 330 1.11 -4.20 -5.58
CA ILE A 330 1.94 -3.70 -6.69
C ILE A 330 2.93 -2.62 -6.22
N ALA A 331 2.51 -1.74 -5.31
CA ALA A 331 3.40 -0.74 -4.71
C ALA A 331 4.53 -1.40 -3.90
N HIS A 332 4.23 -2.50 -3.21
CA HIS A 332 5.21 -3.27 -2.45
C HIS A 332 6.19 -4.04 -3.35
N ASP A 333 5.75 -4.52 -4.51
CA ASP A 333 6.58 -5.21 -5.50
C ASP A 333 7.60 -4.28 -6.17
N LEU A 334 7.21 -3.03 -6.44
CA LEU A 334 8.02 -2.05 -7.17
C LEU A 334 8.88 -1.13 -6.29
N ALA A 335 8.44 -0.82 -5.06
CA ALA A 335 9.08 0.22 -4.25
C ALA A 335 9.12 -0.10 -2.76
N PHE A 336 10.31 -0.02 -2.17
CA PHE A 336 10.49 0.02 -0.73
C PHE A 336 11.63 0.98 -0.36
N THR A 337 11.28 2.21 0.01
CA THR A 337 12.25 3.18 0.57
C THR A 337 12.32 3.02 2.08
N THR A 338 13.52 2.86 2.64
CA THR A 338 13.75 2.82 4.09
C THR A 338 13.87 4.22 4.68
N SER A 339 13.52 4.38 5.96
CA SER A 339 13.83 5.60 6.72
C SER A 339 15.16 5.44 7.47
N TYR A 340 15.77 6.55 7.86
CA TYR A 340 16.98 6.57 8.66
C TYR A 340 16.76 5.92 10.04
N GLN A 341 17.79 5.20 10.52
CA GLN A 341 17.77 4.38 11.71
C GLN A 341 19.00 4.60 12.58
N ILE A 342 18.82 4.42 13.90
CA ILE A 342 19.85 4.52 14.93
C ILE A 342 19.90 3.15 15.63
N ASP A 343 21.09 2.56 15.75
CA ASP A 343 21.29 1.23 16.38
C ASP A 343 20.29 0.14 15.91
N GLN A 344 20.09 0.05 14.58
CA GLN A 344 19.16 -0.87 13.90
C GLN A 344 17.73 -0.81 14.46
N GLN A 345 17.27 0.41 14.74
CA GLN A 345 15.92 0.77 15.19
C GLN A 345 15.49 2.08 14.53
N ASP A 346 14.19 2.28 14.35
CA ASP A 346 13.65 3.52 13.80
C ASP A 346 14.01 4.72 14.69
N ALA A 347 14.64 5.74 14.09
CA ALA A 347 15.09 6.92 14.82
C ALA A 347 13.90 7.70 15.40
N ASP A 348 13.86 7.90 16.72
CA ASP A 348 12.89 8.83 17.32
C ASP A 348 13.36 10.27 17.05
N CYS A 349 12.58 10.98 16.26
CA CYS A 349 12.85 12.32 15.76
C CYS A 349 12.01 13.41 16.44
N CYS A 350 11.08 13.04 17.34
CA CYS A 350 10.28 13.96 18.16
C CYS A 350 10.43 13.60 19.66
N VAL A 351 11.66 13.25 20.04
CA VAL A 351 12.08 13.09 21.44
C VAL A 351 11.76 14.39 22.21
N GLU A 352 11.18 14.19 23.40
CA GLU A 352 10.78 15.25 24.34
C GLU A 352 10.10 16.47 23.71
N ASN A 353 9.23 16.22 22.72
CA ASN A 353 8.31 17.21 22.15
C ASN A 353 8.97 18.38 21.37
N ALA A 354 10.26 18.26 21.03
CA ALA A 354 10.93 18.99 19.93
C ALA A 354 12.46 18.75 19.92
N GLN A 355 13.05 18.30 21.04
CA GLN A 355 14.49 18.15 21.19
C GLN A 355 15.01 16.96 20.37
N CYS A 356 15.43 17.26 19.15
CA CYS A 356 16.23 16.36 18.34
C CYS A 356 17.72 16.81 18.38
N THR A 357 18.62 15.89 18.04
CA THR A 357 20.07 16.11 17.88
C THR A 357 20.59 15.61 16.53
N GLU A 358 19.71 15.02 15.71
CA GLU A 358 20.08 14.17 14.57
C GLU A 358 19.74 14.82 13.22
N ALA A 359 20.75 14.96 12.35
CA ALA A 359 20.62 15.69 11.08
C ALA A 359 19.68 15.02 10.05
N GLU A 360 19.43 13.71 10.21
CA GLU A 360 18.52 12.92 9.36
C GLU A 360 17.09 12.85 9.93
N CYS A 361 16.79 13.62 10.98
CA CYS A 361 15.43 13.87 11.44
C CYS A 361 14.84 15.13 10.79
N PHE A 362 13.63 14.96 10.23
CA PHE A 362 12.90 16.00 9.50
C PHE A 362 11.45 16.04 10.00
N GLN A 363 11.30 16.13 11.32
CA GLN A 363 10.02 16.33 12.01
C GLN A 363 9.34 17.65 11.59
N PHE A 364 8.02 17.69 11.71
CA PHE A 364 7.21 18.90 11.49
C PHE A 364 6.39 19.23 12.73
N SER A 365 6.25 20.53 13.04
CA SER A 365 5.51 20.97 14.23
C SER A 365 4.01 20.65 14.13
N ILE A 366 3.36 20.51 15.29
CA ILE A 366 1.91 20.33 15.41
C ILE A 366 1.29 21.68 15.80
N PRO A 367 0.24 22.15 15.11
CA PRO A 367 -0.44 23.38 15.47
C PRO A 367 -0.98 23.32 16.91
N ARG A 368 -0.78 24.39 17.70
CA ARG A 368 -1.29 24.48 19.09
C ARG A 368 -2.82 24.39 19.20
N ASN A 369 -3.52 24.57 18.08
CA ASN A 369 -4.96 24.45 17.93
C ASN A 369 -5.39 23.18 17.17
N ASP A 370 -4.51 22.17 17.02
CA ASP A 370 -4.90 20.88 16.44
C ASP A 370 -5.89 20.16 17.36
N PRO A 371 -7.10 19.82 16.89
CA PRO A 371 -8.17 19.30 17.74
C PRO A 371 -7.91 17.88 18.25
N LEU A 372 -6.97 17.13 17.66
CA LEU A 372 -6.59 15.79 18.09
C LEU A 372 -5.33 15.86 18.96
N TYR A 373 -4.24 16.39 18.43
CA TYR A 373 -2.92 16.23 19.03
C TYR A 373 -2.64 17.17 20.19
N ALA A 374 -3.22 18.38 20.21
CA ALA A 374 -3.06 19.29 21.34
C ALA A 374 -3.68 18.74 22.63
N PHE A 375 -4.71 17.88 22.53
CA PHE A 375 -5.30 17.17 23.69
C PHE A 375 -4.29 16.25 24.40
N PHE A 376 -3.36 15.66 23.66
CA PHE A 376 -2.29 14.80 24.19
C PHE A 376 -1.00 15.58 24.49
N ASN A 377 -1.04 16.92 24.38
CA ASN A 377 0.11 17.83 24.49
C ASN A 377 1.24 17.53 23.48
N LEU A 378 0.91 16.98 22.30
CA LEU A 378 1.92 16.63 21.29
C LEU A 378 2.26 17.86 20.42
N THR A 379 3.54 18.18 20.27
CA THR A 379 4.02 19.41 19.60
C THR A 379 4.81 19.18 18.32
N CYS A 380 5.20 17.94 18.02
CA CYS A 380 5.84 17.55 16.77
C CYS A 380 5.34 16.18 16.27
N HIS A 381 5.41 15.99 14.96
CA HIS A 381 5.18 14.71 14.30
C HIS A 381 6.50 13.99 14.05
N GLN A 382 6.53 12.72 14.44
CA GLN A 382 7.63 11.78 14.18
C GLN A 382 7.88 11.62 12.67
N PHE A 383 9.07 12.05 12.20
CA PHE A 383 9.52 11.85 10.82
C PHE A 383 11.05 11.82 10.73
N ALA A 384 11.61 10.63 10.46
CA ALA A 384 12.97 10.40 9.97
C ALA A 384 12.99 10.40 8.44
N ARG A 385 14.06 10.96 7.84
CA ARG A 385 14.26 11.04 6.38
C ARG A 385 14.45 9.66 5.73
N SER A 386 14.23 9.57 4.42
CA SER A 386 14.59 8.39 3.60
C SER A 386 16.09 8.24 3.48
N VAL A 387 16.60 7.01 3.63
CA VAL A 387 18.04 6.72 3.44
C VAL A 387 18.46 7.12 2.02
N PRO A 388 19.56 7.88 1.85
CA PRO A 388 20.05 8.23 0.51
C PRO A 388 20.65 7.01 -0.18
N SER A 389 20.50 6.93 -1.51
CA SER A 389 21.09 5.84 -2.30
C SER A 389 22.62 5.85 -2.17
N THR A 390 23.18 4.72 -1.75
CA THR A 390 24.63 4.48 -1.67
C THR A 390 25.21 3.96 -3.00
N SER A 391 24.34 3.66 -3.97
CA SER A 391 24.73 3.02 -5.23
C SER A 391 25.60 3.92 -6.09
N SER A 392 26.65 3.35 -6.69
CA SER A 392 27.44 3.99 -7.74
C SER A 392 26.99 3.61 -9.16
N SER A 393 25.78 3.05 -9.32
CA SER A 393 25.21 2.69 -10.63
C SER A 393 24.88 3.91 -11.51
N CYS A 394 24.76 5.09 -10.92
CA CYS A 394 24.52 6.36 -11.57
C CYS A 394 25.69 7.32 -11.23
N ASP A 395 26.12 8.15 -12.20
CA ASP A 395 27.46 8.73 -12.20
C ASP A 395 27.83 9.61 -10.98
N ARG A 396 29.03 9.40 -10.43
CA ARG A 396 29.64 10.20 -9.36
C ARG A 396 30.25 11.53 -9.84
N THR A 397 30.31 11.81 -11.15
CA THR A 397 31.06 12.96 -11.71
C THR A 397 30.37 14.33 -11.61
N ARG A 398 29.22 14.45 -10.93
CA ARG A 398 28.65 15.74 -10.50
C ARG A 398 28.32 15.70 -9.02
N THR A 399 28.40 16.87 -8.38
CA THR A 399 28.04 17.09 -6.97
C THR A 399 26.66 16.51 -6.68
N ALA A 400 26.64 15.36 -6.01
CA ALA A 400 25.52 14.44 -6.09
C ALA A 400 24.28 15.01 -5.38
N VAL A 401 23.22 15.20 -6.17
CA VAL A 401 21.88 15.49 -5.65
C VAL A 401 21.37 14.24 -4.93
N ARG A 402 20.69 14.40 -3.79
CA ARG A 402 20.27 13.32 -2.91
C ARG A 402 19.18 12.50 -3.57
N GLU A 403 19.53 11.29 -4.00
CA GLU A 403 18.57 10.33 -4.51
C GLU A 403 18.21 9.26 -3.48
N GLN A 404 17.08 8.58 -3.70
CA GLN A 404 16.58 7.49 -2.85
C GLN A 404 16.61 6.18 -3.64
N SER A 405 16.69 5.05 -2.94
CA SER A 405 16.68 3.71 -3.54
C SER A 405 15.47 2.87 -3.11
N SER A 406 15.27 1.76 -3.82
CA SER A 406 14.31 0.71 -3.48
C SER A 406 15.04 -0.54 -2.97
N LYS A 407 14.69 -1.04 -1.79
CA LYS A 407 15.13 -2.36 -1.30
C LYS A 407 14.56 -3.54 -2.08
N VAL A 408 13.55 -3.31 -2.92
CA VAL A 408 12.95 -4.32 -3.81
C VAL A 408 13.30 -4.03 -5.27
N THR A 409 13.21 -5.05 -6.13
CA THR A 409 13.46 -4.87 -7.58
C THR A 409 12.53 -3.82 -8.19
N HIS A 410 12.92 -3.26 -9.32
CA HIS A 410 12.07 -2.32 -10.05
C HIS A 410 11.14 -3.01 -11.07
N TRP A 411 10.94 -4.33 -10.97
CA TRP A 411 10.17 -5.15 -11.91
C TRP A 411 8.80 -5.56 -11.38
N LEU A 412 7.86 -5.87 -12.28
CA LEU A 412 6.62 -6.57 -11.93
C LEU A 412 6.87 -8.07 -11.96
N ASP A 413 7.55 -8.58 -10.94
CA ASP A 413 7.98 -9.98 -10.85
C ASP A 413 7.66 -10.70 -9.52
N ALA A 414 6.75 -10.13 -8.74
CA ALA A 414 6.25 -10.69 -7.49
C ALA A 414 7.37 -10.99 -6.46
N SER A 415 8.37 -10.11 -6.42
CA SER A 415 9.40 -10.04 -5.37
C SER A 415 8.79 -10.03 -3.96
N PHE A 416 7.59 -9.47 -3.78
CA PHE A 416 6.83 -9.50 -2.51
C PHE A 416 6.52 -10.92 -2.01
N LEU A 417 6.50 -11.90 -2.92
CA LEU A 417 6.29 -13.32 -2.65
C LEU A 417 7.61 -14.11 -2.72
N TYR A 418 8.51 -13.76 -3.65
CA TYR A 418 9.67 -14.59 -4.00
C TYR A 418 11.03 -14.13 -3.44
N GLY A 419 11.13 -12.93 -2.87
CA GLY A 419 12.38 -12.38 -2.35
C GLY A 419 13.19 -11.60 -3.38
N ASN A 420 14.08 -10.75 -2.86
CA ASN A 420 14.93 -9.84 -3.62
C ASN A 420 16.41 -10.29 -3.64
N ASN A 421 16.70 -11.50 -3.16
CA ASN A 421 17.99 -12.17 -3.20
C ASN A 421 17.81 -13.68 -2.92
N ASP A 422 18.85 -14.48 -3.15
CA ASP A 422 18.82 -15.94 -2.98
C ASP A 422 18.44 -16.36 -1.54
N GLN A 423 18.91 -15.63 -0.51
CA GLN A 423 18.67 -15.94 0.90
C GLN A 423 17.21 -15.71 1.32
N GLN A 424 16.59 -14.62 0.84
CA GLN A 424 15.15 -14.40 1.01
C GLN A 424 14.33 -15.45 0.26
N ASN A 425 14.75 -15.84 -0.95
CA ASN A 425 14.07 -16.87 -1.73
C ASN A 425 14.11 -18.25 -1.06
N GLU A 426 15.27 -18.68 -0.57
CA GLU A 426 15.43 -19.95 0.15
C GLU A 426 14.55 -19.98 1.40
N ALA A 427 14.52 -18.89 2.18
CA ALA A 427 13.74 -18.79 3.41
C ALA A 427 12.21 -18.87 3.19
N VAL A 428 11.68 -18.42 2.04
CA VAL A 428 10.23 -18.53 1.72
C VAL A 428 9.85 -19.85 1.04
N ARG A 429 10.79 -20.77 0.79
CA ARG A 429 10.53 -22.04 0.09
C ARG A 429 10.36 -23.21 1.04
N ASN A 430 9.55 -24.18 0.62
CA ASN A 430 9.44 -25.50 1.25
C ASN A 430 10.58 -26.44 0.78
N LEU A 431 11.32 -26.04 -0.27
CA LEU A 431 12.37 -26.83 -0.95
C LEU A 431 11.91 -28.25 -1.34
N PHE A 432 10.62 -28.39 -1.60
CA PHE A 432 9.96 -29.63 -1.96
C PHE A 432 8.79 -29.36 -2.92
N ALA A 433 8.74 -30.13 -4.02
CA ALA A 433 7.72 -30.04 -5.08
C ALA A 433 7.52 -28.64 -5.68
N GLY A 434 8.55 -27.80 -5.67
CA GLY A 434 8.54 -26.41 -6.14
C GLY A 434 7.70 -25.46 -5.28
N GLN A 435 7.31 -25.86 -4.07
CA GLN A 435 6.37 -25.12 -3.23
C GLN A 435 7.04 -24.02 -2.40
N LEU A 436 6.31 -22.93 -2.19
CA LEU A 436 6.60 -21.96 -1.13
C LEU A 436 6.23 -22.56 0.23
N ALA A 437 6.90 -22.11 1.29
CA ALA A 437 6.60 -22.52 2.66
C ALA A 437 5.19 -22.06 3.06
N PHE A 438 4.44 -22.91 3.76
CA PHE A 438 3.09 -22.62 4.24
C PHE A 438 2.80 -23.39 5.54
N ARG A 439 1.69 -23.04 6.19
CA ARG A 439 1.06 -23.82 7.26
C ARG A 439 -0.40 -24.11 6.92
N HIS A 440 -0.96 -25.24 7.34
CA HIS A 440 -2.41 -25.38 7.45
C HIS A 440 -2.90 -24.85 8.79
N THR A 441 -4.10 -24.27 8.81
CA THR A 441 -4.76 -23.78 10.03
C THR A 441 -5.21 -24.90 10.97
N ASP A 442 -5.48 -26.10 10.46
CA ASP A 442 -6.06 -27.24 11.18
C ASP A 442 -5.04 -28.33 11.55
N LYS A 443 -4.05 -28.59 10.68
CA LYS A 443 -3.16 -29.78 10.77
C LYS A 443 -1.65 -29.48 10.91
N GLY A 444 -1.21 -28.22 10.80
CA GLY A 444 0.21 -27.88 10.73
C GLY A 444 0.80 -28.02 9.31
N ILE A 445 2.06 -28.45 9.19
CA ILE A 445 2.78 -28.49 7.89
C ILE A 445 2.83 -29.93 7.35
N HIS A 446 1.78 -30.39 6.64
CA HIS A 446 1.85 -31.65 5.87
C HIS A 446 0.88 -31.73 4.67
N ASN A 447 1.45 -32.15 3.53
CA ASN A 447 0.83 -32.85 2.39
C ASN A 447 -0.08 -32.11 1.40
N LEU A 448 0.57 -31.61 0.33
CA LEU A 448 0.49 -32.15 -1.05
C LEU A 448 -0.84 -32.31 -1.81
N GLN A 449 -2.02 -32.12 -1.22
CA GLN A 449 -3.28 -32.25 -1.97
C GLN A 449 -3.82 -30.88 -2.38
N ASN A 450 -3.86 -30.61 -3.70
CA ASN A 450 -4.40 -29.38 -4.29
C ASN A 450 -5.82 -29.04 -3.77
N SER A 451 -6.60 -30.05 -3.35
CA SER A 451 -7.95 -29.92 -2.79
C SER A 451 -8.06 -29.12 -1.48
N GLU A 452 -7.00 -29.01 -0.67
CA GLU A 452 -6.99 -28.20 0.56
C GLU A 452 -6.10 -26.93 0.44
N VAL A 453 -5.80 -26.45 -0.77
CA VAL A 453 -4.95 -25.25 -0.97
C VAL A 453 -5.53 -24.00 -0.30
N HIS A 454 -6.86 -23.86 -0.26
CA HIS A 454 -7.58 -22.79 0.44
C HIS A 454 -7.40 -22.79 1.97
N LYS A 455 -6.77 -23.82 2.56
CA LYS A 455 -6.40 -23.87 3.98
C LYS A 455 -4.96 -23.44 4.25
N GLN A 456 -4.16 -23.21 3.20
CA GLN A 456 -2.80 -22.74 3.37
C GLN A 456 -2.81 -21.28 3.84
N MET A 457 -1.98 -21.00 4.83
CA MET A 457 -1.61 -19.67 5.27
C MET A 457 -0.09 -19.51 5.15
N LEU A 458 0.38 -18.26 5.13
CA LEU A 458 1.80 -17.94 5.29
C LEU A 458 2.37 -18.63 6.56
N PRO A 459 3.66 -19.02 6.55
CA PRO A 459 4.33 -19.53 7.73
C PRO A 459 4.44 -18.44 8.81
N ASN A 460 4.70 -18.83 10.06
CA ASN A 460 5.00 -17.87 11.12
C ASN A 460 6.44 -17.38 10.97
N SER A 461 6.71 -16.12 11.35
CA SER A 461 8.09 -15.71 11.66
C SER A 461 8.64 -16.58 12.80
N ALA A 462 9.91 -16.98 12.69
CA ALA A 462 10.53 -17.85 13.69
C ALA A 462 10.49 -17.19 15.09
N PRO A 463 10.19 -17.95 16.16
CA PRO A 463 10.23 -17.44 17.53
C PRO A 463 11.70 -17.23 17.93
N ASP A 464 12.17 -15.99 17.76
CA ASP A 464 13.58 -15.68 17.79
C ASP A 464 14.24 -15.98 19.15
N SER A 465 15.48 -16.46 19.10
CA SER A 465 15.97 -17.30 20.19
C SER A 465 16.19 -16.51 21.50
N LYS A 466 15.65 -17.05 22.60
CA LYS A 466 15.83 -16.61 24.00
C LYS A 466 15.33 -15.21 24.38
N ASN A 467 15.13 -14.27 23.44
CA ASN A 467 14.66 -12.90 23.70
C ASN A 467 13.21 -12.65 23.24
N SER A 468 12.35 -13.69 23.23
CA SER A 468 10.96 -13.70 22.73
C SER A 468 9.95 -12.82 23.51
N ALA A 469 10.40 -11.81 24.25
CA ALA A 469 9.56 -10.76 24.84
C ALA A 469 9.53 -9.47 24.00
N SER A 470 10.41 -9.33 23.00
CA SER A 470 10.64 -8.07 22.27
C SER A 470 10.94 -8.27 20.79
N SER A 471 9.97 -8.77 20.03
CA SER A 471 9.95 -8.60 18.56
C SER A 471 9.05 -7.39 18.24
N PRO A 472 9.62 -6.22 17.86
CA PRO A 472 8.84 -4.99 17.69
C PRO A 472 7.89 -5.02 16.49
N ALA A 473 8.01 -6.01 15.59
CA ALA A 473 7.08 -6.28 14.50
C ALA A 473 5.66 -6.66 14.97
N CYS A 474 5.54 -7.37 16.10
CA CYS A 474 4.29 -7.94 16.59
C CYS A 474 4.12 -7.77 18.12
N PRO A 475 4.10 -6.53 18.64
CA PRO A 475 4.15 -6.25 20.08
C PRO A 475 2.83 -6.55 20.82
N HIS A 476 1.77 -6.92 20.10
CA HIS A 476 0.42 -7.15 20.65
C HIS A 476 0.05 -8.64 20.82
N ALA A 477 1.06 -9.51 20.90
CA ALA A 477 0.91 -10.82 21.54
C ALA A 477 0.64 -10.67 23.06
N SER A 478 -0.60 -10.32 23.41
CA SER A 478 -1.05 -10.20 24.81
C SER A 478 -0.84 -11.53 25.56
N ARG A 479 -0.89 -11.51 26.91
CA ARG A 479 -0.86 -12.75 27.70
C ARG A 479 -2.05 -13.70 27.44
N LYS A 480 -3.10 -13.25 26.72
CA LYS A 480 -4.20 -14.09 26.20
C LYS A 480 -3.99 -14.56 24.74
N SER A 481 -2.98 -14.02 24.05
CA SER A 481 -2.67 -14.26 22.63
C SER A 481 -1.48 -15.23 22.43
N ALA A 482 -1.06 -15.94 23.47
CA ALA A 482 0.09 -16.86 23.40
C ALA A 482 -0.11 -17.90 22.28
N GLY A 483 0.79 -17.88 21.28
CA GLY A 483 0.71 -18.72 20.08
C GLY A 483 0.27 -18.00 18.80
N LYS A 484 -0.22 -16.75 18.87
CA LYS A 484 -0.49 -15.91 17.69
C LYS A 484 0.72 -14.99 17.40
N ALA A 485 1.49 -15.33 16.37
CA ALA A 485 2.68 -14.59 15.91
C ALA A 485 2.44 -13.91 14.53
N CYS A 486 3.31 -12.97 14.17
CA CYS A 486 3.39 -12.42 12.82
C CYS A 486 3.69 -13.52 11.78
N PHE A 487 3.29 -13.27 10.53
CA PHE A 487 3.57 -14.12 9.39
C PHE A 487 4.93 -13.78 8.76
N PHE A 488 5.55 -14.77 8.13
CA PHE A 488 6.76 -14.61 7.36
C PHE A 488 6.43 -14.64 5.85
N ALA A 489 6.96 -13.65 5.13
CA ALA A 489 6.96 -13.56 3.68
C ALA A 489 8.24 -12.83 3.24
N ALA A 490 8.48 -12.75 1.94
CA ALA A 490 9.63 -12.05 1.37
C ALA A 490 9.58 -10.53 1.62
N ASP A 491 8.40 -9.91 1.48
CA ASP A 491 8.15 -8.52 1.87
C ASP A 491 7.78 -8.42 3.36
N GLU A 492 8.62 -7.75 4.15
CA GLU A 492 8.43 -7.57 5.60
C GLU A 492 7.15 -6.79 5.96
N ARG A 493 6.65 -5.95 5.05
CA ARG A 493 5.42 -5.16 5.21
C ARG A 493 4.14 -6.00 5.11
N VAL A 494 4.22 -7.31 4.80
CA VAL A 494 3.08 -8.24 4.79
C VAL A 494 2.25 -8.21 6.08
N ASN A 495 2.89 -7.87 7.22
CA ASN A 495 2.25 -7.84 8.53
C ASN A 495 1.54 -6.52 8.86
N GLN A 496 1.66 -5.48 8.02
CA GLN A 496 1.10 -4.15 8.32
C GLN A 496 -0.36 -4.23 8.72
N GLN A 497 -1.21 -4.94 7.96
CA GLN A 497 -2.62 -5.12 8.25
C GLN A 497 -3.16 -6.39 7.55
N PRO A 498 -4.22 -7.04 8.06
CA PRO A 498 -4.58 -8.41 7.65
C PRO A 498 -5.20 -8.53 6.25
N LEU A 499 -5.64 -7.44 5.61
CA LEU A 499 -6.15 -7.46 4.23
C LEU A 499 -5.01 -7.63 3.21
N ALA A 500 -3.87 -6.95 3.40
CA ALA A 500 -2.66 -7.21 2.60
C ALA A 500 -2.16 -8.65 2.81
N THR A 501 -2.14 -9.12 4.07
CA THR A 501 -1.77 -10.50 4.39
C THR A 501 -2.68 -11.53 3.70
N ALA A 502 -3.99 -11.24 3.55
CA ALA A 502 -4.92 -12.07 2.80
C ALA A 502 -4.62 -12.07 1.28
N VAL A 503 -4.29 -10.93 0.68
CA VAL A 503 -3.86 -10.85 -0.74
C VAL A 503 -2.54 -11.59 -0.98
N HIS A 504 -1.55 -11.45 -0.09
CA HIS A 504 -0.31 -12.26 -0.15
C HIS A 504 -0.61 -13.76 -0.05
N THR A 505 -1.56 -14.14 0.81
CA THR A 505 -1.98 -15.55 0.97
C THR A 505 -2.66 -16.10 -0.29
N VAL A 506 -3.45 -15.29 -1.01
CA VAL A 506 -3.99 -15.68 -2.33
C VAL A 506 -2.86 -16.02 -3.32
N PHE A 507 -1.82 -15.18 -3.43
CA PHE A 507 -0.72 -15.45 -4.35
C PHE A 507 0.18 -16.62 -3.92
N LEU A 508 0.41 -16.81 -2.61
CA LEU A 508 1.05 -18.01 -2.04
C LEU A 508 0.31 -19.29 -2.48
N ARG A 509 -1.01 -19.32 -2.30
CA ARG A 509 -1.88 -20.44 -2.68
C ARG A 509 -1.86 -20.68 -4.19
N PHE A 510 -1.88 -19.62 -5.00
CA PHE A 510 -1.83 -19.72 -6.46
C PHE A 510 -0.50 -20.34 -6.93
N HIS A 511 0.64 -19.91 -6.39
CA HIS A 511 1.93 -20.54 -6.67
C HIS A 511 1.95 -22.02 -6.28
N ASN A 512 1.47 -22.37 -5.08
CA ASN A 512 1.47 -23.75 -4.61
C ASN A 512 0.52 -24.68 -5.39
N LEU A 513 -0.58 -24.14 -5.92
CA LEU A 513 -1.46 -24.84 -6.87
C LEU A 513 -0.73 -25.10 -8.20
N VAL A 514 -0.09 -24.08 -8.78
CA VAL A 514 0.66 -24.20 -10.05
C VAL A 514 1.83 -25.18 -9.92
N ALA A 515 2.63 -25.06 -8.86
CA ALA A 515 3.73 -25.97 -8.55
C ALA A 515 3.23 -27.42 -8.33
N GLY A 516 2.11 -27.59 -7.61
CA GLY A 516 1.47 -28.89 -7.41
C GLY A 516 0.98 -29.54 -8.70
N SER A 517 0.41 -28.76 -9.63
CA SER A 517 0.02 -29.25 -10.97
C SER A 517 1.23 -29.61 -11.84
N ILE A 518 2.28 -28.78 -11.85
CA ILE A 518 3.54 -29.10 -12.56
C ILE A 518 4.15 -30.40 -12.01
N ALA A 519 4.24 -30.55 -10.69
CA ALA A 519 4.79 -31.75 -10.04
C ALA A 519 4.02 -33.03 -10.42
N GLN A 520 2.69 -32.96 -10.60
CA GLN A 520 1.87 -34.08 -11.05
C GLN A 520 2.07 -34.39 -12.55
N THR A 521 2.16 -33.37 -13.41
CA THR A 521 2.38 -33.55 -14.85
C THR A 521 3.84 -33.87 -15.22
N SER A 522 4.80 -33.57 -14.34
CA SER A 522 6.24 -33.67 -14.61
C SER A 522 7.02 -34.36 -13.47
N PRO A 523 6.75 -35.64 -13.15
CA PRO A 523 7.26 -36.29 -11.94
C PRO A 523 8.79 -36.49 -11.87
N TYR A 524 9.51 -36.16 -12.94
CA TYR A 524 10.98 -36.25 -13.03
C TYR A 524 11.68 -34.89 -12.92
N TRP A 525 10.94 -33.79 -12.80
CA TRP A 525 11.53 -32.46 -12.61
C TRP A 525 12.04 -32.28 -11.17
N SER A 526 13.13 -31.53 -11.01
CA SER A 526 13.65 -31.15 -9.70
C SER A 526 12.80 -30.05 -9.07
N ASP A 527 12.89 -29.90 -7.75
CA ASP A 527 12.25 -28.81 -7.00
C ASP A 527 12.47 -27.44 -7.66
N GLU A 528 13.71 -27.15 -8.05
CA GLU A 528 14.10 -25.89 -8.69
C GLU A 528 13.44 -25.67 -10.06
N MET A 529 13.32 -26.71 -10.89
CA MET A 529 12.64 -26.56 -12.20
C MET A 529 11.13 -26.36 -12.05
N ILE A 530 10.51 -27.04 -11.07
CA ILE A 530 9.10 -26.86 -10.74
C ILE A 530 8.89 -25.45 -10.17
N PHE A 531 9.75 -25.00 -9.25
CA PHE A 531 9.68 -23.68 -8.64
C PHE A 531 9.81 -22.54 -9.66
N GLN A 532 10.81 -22.61 -10.56
CA GLN A 532 11.05 -21.51 -11.51
C GLN A 532 9.97 -21.42 -12.59
N GLU A 533 9.47 -22.54 -13.15
CA GLU A 533 8.35 -22.48 -14.10
C GLU A 533 7.04 -22.08 -13.40
N ALA A 534 6.80 -22.50 -12.15
CA ALA A 534 5.68 -22.00 -11.37
C ALA A 534 5.77 -20.48 -11.14
N ARG A 535 6.92 -19.97 -10.68
CA ARG A 535 7.20 -18.53 -10.54
C ARG A 535 6.98 -17.78 -11.85
N LYS A 536 7.49 -18.31 -12.97
CA LYS A 536 7.34 -17.71 -14.31
C LYS A 536 5.87 -17.60 -14.74
N ILE A 537 5.06 -18.63 -14.48
CA ILE A 537 3.61 -18.64 -14.76
C ILE A 537 2.86 -17.67 -13.85
N VAL A 538 3.14 -17.66 -12.54
CA VAL A 538 2.50 -16.76 -11.57
C VAL A 538 2.80 -15.30 -11.91
N VAL A 539 4.05 -14.96 -12.23
CA VAL A 539 4.45 -13.61 -12.67
C VAL A 539 3.73 -13.21 -13.96
N ALA A 540 3.60 -14.12 -14.94
CA ALA A 540 2.87 -13.85 -16.16
C ALA A 540 1.37 -13.57 -15.91
N VAL A 541 0.73 -14.36 -15.04
CA VAL A 541 -0.68 -14.16 -14.66
C VAL A 541 -0.87 -12.86 -13.86
N TYR A 542 0.05 -12.53 -12.95
CA TYR A 542 0.06 -11.27 -12.22
C TYR A 542 0.19 -10.07 -13.17
N GLN A 543 1.12 -10.11 -14.13
CA GLN A 543 1.22 -9.09 -15.19
C GLN A 543 -0.05 -9.01 -16.05
N VAL A 544 -0.71 -10.12 -16.38
CA VAL A 544 -1.99 -10.11 -17.10
C VAL A 544 -3.05 -9.37 -16.29
N VAL A 545 -3.27 -9.74 -15.02
CA VAL A 545 -4.29 -9.13 -14.15
C VAL A 545 -4.05 -7.62 -13.98
N ILE A 546 -2.80 -7.19 -13.82
CA ILE A 546 -2.43 -5.77 -13.72
C ILE A 546 -2.93 -4.98 -14.94
N TYR A 547 -2.53 -5.38 -16.15
CA TYR A 547 -2.76 -4.56 -17.36
C TYR A 547 -4.16 -4.74 -17.96
N LYS A 548 -4.81 -5.88 -17.70
CA LYS A 548 -6.17 -6.21 -18.15
C LYS A 548 -7.24 -5.59 -17.25
N GLU A 549 -7.09 -5.75 -15.94
CA GLU A 549 -8.17 -5.49 -14.98
C GLU A 549 -7.83 -4.34 -14.01
N PHE A 550 -6.69 -4.38 -13.33
CA PHE A 550 -6.37 -3.37 -12.30
C PHE A 550 -6.16 -1.97 -12.89
N LEU A 551 -5.37 -1.82 -13.97
CA LEU A 551 -5.19 -0.52 -14.63
C LEU A 551 -6.50 0.03 -15.20
N THR A 552 -7.39 -0.85 -15.68
CA THR A 552 -8.74 -0.49 -16.12
C THR A 552 -9.60 0.01 -14.96
N GLY A 553 -9.49 -0.59 -13.77
CA GLY A 553 -10.19 -0.14 -12.56
C GLY A 553 -9.63 1.15 -11.95
N LEU A 554 -8.33 1.41 -12.09
CA LEU A 554 -7.69 2.61 -11.56
C LEU A 554 -7.87 3.84 -12.46
N LEU A 555 -7.77 3.65 -13.79
CA LEU A 555 -7.80 4.72 -14.79
C LEU A 555 -9.19 4.90 -15.45
N GLY A 556 -10.13 3.99 -15.21
CA GLY A 556 -11.46 3.98 -15.81
C GLY A 556 -11.51 3.34 -17.21
N SER A 557 -12.64 2.69 -17.51
CA SER A 557 -12.88 2.00 -18.78
C SER A 557 -12.84 2.94 -20.00
N GLY A 558 -13.23 4.21 -19.82
CA GLY A 558 -13.16 5.25 -20.86
C GLY A 558 -11.72 5.60 -21.27
N VAL A 559 -10.74 5.37 -20.40
CA VAL A 559 -9.31 5.56 -20.69
C VAL A 559 -8.71 4.28 -21.26
N ALA A 560 -8.98 3.13 -20.64
CA ALA A 560 -8.46 1.84 -21.10
C ALA A 560 -8.94 1.45 -22.52
N SER A 561 -10.13 1.90 -22.92
CA SER A 561 -10.67 1.72 -24.28
C SER A 561 -10.21 2.77 -25.29
N HIS A 562 -9.48 3.81 -24.87
CA HIS A 562 -9.04 4.89 -25.75
C HIS A 562 -7.81 4.51 -26.58
N GLN A 563 -7.75 4.95 -27.85
CA GLN A 563 -6.64 4.62 -28.76
C GLN A 563 -5.26 5.06 -28.22
N LEU A 564 -5.20 6.09 -27.37
CA LEU A 564 -3.94 6.50 -26.74
C LEU A 564 -3.43 5.51 -25.67
N TYR A 565 -4.29 4.70 -25.04
CA TYR A 565 -3.88 3.64 -24.10
C TYR A 565 -3.24 2.45 -24.82
N ASP A 566 -3.82 2.08 -25.97
CA ASP A 566 -3.26 1.09 -26.89
C ASP A 566 -1.91 1.57 -27.46
N ALA A 567 -1.89 2.80 -27.99
CA ALA A 567 -0.66 3.43 -28.49
C ALA A 567 0.44 3.51 -27.41
N ALA A 568 0.12 3.95 -26.20
CA ALA A 568 1.05 4.02 -25.07
C ALA A 568 1.64 2.66 -24.66
N GLY A 569 1.15 1.55 -25.23
CA GLY A 569 1.66 0.22 -24.95
C GLY A 569 1.13 -0.32 -23.62
N LEU A 570 -0.08 0.04 -23.22
CA LEU A 570 -0.72 -0.49 -22.00
C LEU A 570 -1.78 -1.54 -22.29
N LYS A 571 -2.31 -1.63 -23.52
CA LYS A 571 -3.20 -2.71 -23.95
C LYS A 571 -2.41 -4.00 -24.23
N LEU A 572 -2.80 -5.11 -23.60
CA LEU A 572 -2.28 -6.45 -23.92
C LEU A 572 -2.65 -6.84 -25.36
N LEU A 573 -1.79 -7.61 -26.02
CA LEU A 573 -2.07 -8.09 -27.39
C LEU A 573 -3.01 -9.29 -27.36
N GLU A 574 -3.76 -9.52 -28.42
CA GLU A 574 -4.77 -10.59 -28.44
C GLU A 574 -4.13 -11.96 -28.78
N ALA A 575 -3.46 -12.08 -29.94
CA ALA A 575 -3.04 -13.37 -30.49
C ALA A 575 -1.53 -13.59 -30.67
N THR A 576 -0.71 -12.52 -30.62
CA THR A 576 0.73 -12.54 -31.00
C THR A 576 1.65 -12.20 -29.82
N HIS A 577 2.96 -12.34 -30.02
CA HIS A 577 3.99 -11.78 -29.15
C HIS A 577 4.05 -10.25 -29.19
N PHE A 578 4.61 -9.66 -28.14
CA PHE A 578 5.00 -8.26 -28.06
C PHE A 578 6.43 -8.09 -28.59
N MET A 579 6.61 -7.18 -29.54
CA MET A 579 7.90 -6.94 -30.22
C MET A 579 8.54 -5.59 -29.82
N GLY A 580 8.03 -4.95 -28.77
CA GLY A 580 8.42 -3.59 -28.35
C GLY A 580 9.37 -3.52 -27.16
N TYR A 581 10.10 -4.60 -26.86
CA TYR A 581 11.17 -4.57 -25.85
C TYR A 581 12.34 -3.70 -26.33
N ASP A 582 12.74 -2.74 -25.50
CA ASP A 582 13.81 -1.77 -25.75
C ASP A 582 14.86 -1.83 -24.63
N ALA A 583 15.99 -2.47 -24.91
CA ALA A 583 17.12 -2.55 -23.99
C ALA A 583 17.82 -1.18 -23.75
N GLY A 584 17.41 -0.12 -24.45
CA GLY A 584 17.82 1.27 -24.20
C GLY A 584 16.87 2.07 -23.31
N ALA A 585 15.71 1.52 -22.95
CA ALA A 585 14.73 2.15 -22.06
C ALA A 585 15.09 1.94 -20.58
N ASP A 586 14.79 2.95 -19.77
CA ASP A 586 15.09 2.97 -18.33
C ASP A 586 14.00 2.23 -17.53
N PRO A 587 14.35 1.15 -16.77
CA PRO A 587 13.38 0.38 -16.02
C PRO A 587 13.18 0.85 -14.58
N HIS A 588 14.00 1.77 -14.05
CA HIS A 588 13.92 2.17 -12.65
C HIS A 588 12.58 2.84 -12.35
N VAL A 589 12.04 2.59 -11.15
CA VAL A 589 10.76 3.17 -10.73
C VAL A 589 10.88 4.68 -10.58
N LEU A 590 9.85 5.41 -10.99
CA LEU A 590 9.78 6.85 -10.82
C LEU A 590 9.61 7.20 -9.34
N ASN A 591 10.45 8.11 -8.84
CA ASN A 591 10.34 8.61 -7.48
C ASN A 591 8.96 9.29 -7.25
N GLU A 592 8.46 10.00 -8.28
CA GLU A 592 7.10 10.55 -8.29
C GLU A 592 5.99 9.47 -8.19
N PHE A 593 6.21 8.24 -8.67
CA PHE A 593 5.26 7.13 -8.54
C PHE A 593 5.26 6.59 -7.09
N ALA A 594 6.43 6.23 -6.57
CA ALA A 594 6.60 5.62 -5.24
C ALA A 594 6.25 6.58 -4.07
N ALA A 595 6.58 7.87 -4.22
CA ALA A 595 6.40 8.86 -3.15
C ALA A 595 5.12 9.70 -3.28
N ALA A 596 4.37 9.63 -4.39
CA ALA A 596 3.09 10.32 -4.54
C ALA A 596 2.07 9.59 -5.44
N GLY A 597 2.33 9.46 -6.75
CA GLY A 597 1.33 9.14 -7.77
C GLY A 597 0.66 7.77 -7.69
N PHE A 598 1.25 6.84 -6.93
CA PHE A 598 0.67 5.52 -6.66
C PHE A 598 0.34 5.28 -5.17
N ARG A 599 0.32 6.34 -4.35
CA ARG A 599 -0.07 6.28 -2.94
C ARG A 599 -1.59 6.33 -2.79
N LEU A 600 -2.24 5.24 -3.17
CA LEU A 600 -3.70 5.08 -3.24
C LEU A 600 -4.46 5.11 -1.89
N HIS A 601 -3.87 5.70 -0.84
CA HIS A 601 -4.35 5.63 0.54
C HIS A 601 -5.72 6.28 0.78
N THR A 602 -6.18 7.20 -0.06
CA THR A 602 -7.51 7.82 0.06
C THR A 602 -8.65 6.89 -0.39
N LEU A 603 -8.34 5.81 -1.13
CA LEU A 603 -9.30 4.73 -1.44
C LEU A 603 -9.60 3.81 -0.23
N VAL A 604 -8.85 3.90 0.87
CA VAL A 604 -8.88 2.93 1.98
C VAL A 604 -9.91 3.34 3.03
N ASP A 605 -10.91 2.47 3.26
CA ASP A 605 -11.99 2.68 4.23
C ASP A 605 -11.53 2.63 5.71
N ASP A 606 -12.36 3.19 6.60
CA ASP A 606 -12.22 3.10 8.06
C ASP A 606 -12.28 1.65 8.59
N ASN A 607 -12.80 0.68 7.83
CA ASN A 607 -13.06 -0.68 8.32
C ASN A 607 -12.23 -1.76 7.62
N VAL A 608 -11.91 -2.80 8.39
CA VAL A 608 -11.54 -4.12 7.88
C VAL A 608 -12.82 -4.99 7.85
N PRO A 609 -13.40 -5.28 6.66
CA PRO A 609 -14.64 -6.04 6.54
C PRO A 609 -14.38 -7.55 6.50
N ARG A 610 -15.19 -8.33 7.21
CA ARG A 610 -15.16 -9.80 7.24
C ARG A 610 -16.56 -10.35 6.96
N LEU A 611 -16.78 -10.96 5.79
CA LEU A 611 -18.04 -11.61 5.44
C LEU A 611 -17.94 -13.13 5.68
N LEU A 612 -18.58 -13.62 6.74
CA LEU A 612 -18.48 -15.01 7.19
C LEU A 612 -19.28 -15.95 6.29
N LEU A 613 -18.57 -16.67 5.39
CA LEU A 613 -19.14 -17.56 4.36
C LEU A 613 -20.11 -18.64 4.86
N VAL A 614 -20.05 -19.02 6.14
CA VAL A 614 -20.90 -20.04 6.76
C VAL A 614 -22.23 -19.46 7.28
N THR A 615 -22.26 -18.18 7.65
CA THR A 615 -23.41 -17.55 8.33
C THR A 615 -24.03 -16.39 7.54
N GLY A 616 -23.33 -15.85 6.54
CA GLY A 616 -23.73 -14.64 5.82
C GLY A 616 -23.63 -13.36 6.67
N LEU A 617 -22.97 -13.42 7.83
CA LEU A 617 -22.80 -12.25 8.71
C LEU A 617 -21.58 -11.45 8.28
N ALA A 618 -21.78 -10.14 8.08
CA ALA A 618 -20.71 -9.17 7.99
C ALA A 618 -20.28 -8.74 9.40
N GLU A 619 -18.97 -8.77 9.66
CA GLU A 619 -18.33 -8.21 10.84
C GLU A 619 -17.26 -7.20 10.42
N ASN A 620 -17.36 -5.97 10.93
CA ASN A 620 -16.42 -4.90 10.61
C ASN A 620 -15.63 -4.52 11.87
N SER A 621 -14.36 -4.17 11.69
CA SER A 621 -13.51 -3.67 12.79
C SER A 621 -12.67 -2.47 12.33
N PRO A 622 -12.41 -1.47 13.19
CA PRO A 622 -11.71 -0.25 12.77
C PRO A 622 -10.28 -0.56 12.33
N LEU A 623 -9.88 -0.09 11.14
CA LEU A 623 -8.59 -0.38 10.51
C LEU A 623 -7.41 -0.05 11.43
N SER A 624 -7.49 1.03 12.20
CA SER A 624 -6.43 1.45 13.11
C SER A 624 -6.12 0.44 14.23
N SER A 625 -7.09 -0.43 14.56
CA SER A 625 -6.95 -1.51 15.55
C SER A 625 -6.37 -2.82 14.98
N GLN A 626 -6.27 -2.93 13.66
CA GLN A 626 -5.74 -4.10 12.96
C GLN A 626 -4.30 -3.93 12.45
N TYR A 627 -3.71 -2.72 12.60
CA TYR A 627 -2.30 -2.52 12.31
C TYR A 627 -1.41 -3.41 13.18
N ASN A 628 -0.48 -4.12 12.53
CA ASN A 628 0.44 -5.10 13.13
C ASN A 628 -0.24 -6.18 13.98
N ASN A 629 -1.53 -6.47 13.69
CA ASN A 629 -2.38 -7.36 14.48
C ASN A 629 -2.95 -8.49 13.61
N GLN A 630 -2.14 -9.54 13.43
CA GLN A 630 -2.49 -10.69 12.60
C GLN A 630 -3.46 -11.70 13.29
N THR A 631 -4.09 -11.30 14.40
CA THR A 631 -4.93 -12.16 15.26
C THR A 631 -6.11 -12.79 14.53
N LEU A 632 -6.71 -12.07 13.56
CA LEU A 632 -7.86 -12.55 12.78
C LEU A 632 -7.49 -13.76 11.91
N LEU A 633 -6.33 -13.73 11.26
CA LEU A 633 -5.90 -14.76 10.28
C LEU A 633 -5.44 -16.10 10.91
N TYR A 634 -5.71 -16.29 12.20
CA TYR A 634 -5.50 -17.54 12.92
C TYR A 634 -6.78 -18.39 13.04
N GLU A 635 -7.94 -17.86 12.65
CA GLU A 635 -9.20 -18.61 12.58
C GLU A 635 -9.37 -19.21 11.18
N GLU A 636 -9.85 -20.45 11.09
CA GLU A 636 -10.02 -21.15 9.81
C GLU A 636 -11.03 -20.42 8.92
N GLY A 637 -10.68 -20.21 7.65
CA GLY A 637 -11.50 -19.49 6.67
C GLY A 637 -11.50 -17.96 6.78
N ASN A 638 -10.82 -17.35 7.77
CA ASN A 638 -10.85 -15.89 7.91
C ASN A 638 -10.16 -15.13 6.77
N ALA A 639 -9.09 -15.66 6.16
CA ALA A 639 -8.48 -15.03 4.99
C ALA A 639 -9.51 -14.88 3.86
N ASP A 640 -10.24 -15.95 3.59
CA ASP A 640 -11.28 -16.04 2.58
C ASP A 640 -12.50 -15.16 2.91
N ALA A 641 -12.85 -15.03 4.19
CA ALA A 641 -13.90 -14.12 4.66
C ALA A 641 -13.51 -12.64 4.56
N LEU A 642 -12.22 -12.30 4.71
CA LEU A 642 -11.68 -10.96 4.46
C LEU A 642 -11.64 -10.65 2.96
N ILE A 643 -11.21 -11.59 2.10
CA ILE A 643 -11.34 -11.48 0.64
C ILE A 643 -12.83 -11.24 0.28
N SER A 644 -13.75 -12.01 0.85
CA SER A 644 -15.19 -11.87 0.60
C SER A 644 -15.73 -10.49 1.01
N GLY A 645 -15.25 -9.92 2.12
CA GLY A 645 -15.59 -8.56 2.53
C GLY A 645 -15.05 -7.52 1.55
N MET A 646 -13.80 -7.69 1.07
CA MET A 646 -13.18 -6.79 0.09
C MET A 646 -13.81 -6.82 -1.30
N LEU A 647 -14.53 -7.90 -1.65
CA LEU A 647 -15.25 -8.01 -2.92
C LEU A 647 -16.62 -7.29 -2.89
N GLU A 648 -17.28 -7.28 -1.73
CA GLU A 648 -18.63 -6.74 -1.53
C GLU A 648 -18.61 -5.24 -1.19
N GLU A 649 -17.73 -4.83 -0.27
CA GLU A 649 -17.69 -3.46 0.24
C GLU A 649 -16.98 -2.48 -0.71
N MET A 650 -17.52 -1.26 -0.82
CA MET A 650 -16.96 -0.19 -1.65
C MET A 650 -15.64 0.34 -1.07
N ALA A 651 -14.66 0.61 -1.94
CA ALA A 651 -13.55 1.49 -1.60
C ALA A 651 -14.06 2.92 -1.33
N LEU A 652 -13.26 3.76 -0.70
CA LEU A 652 -13.50 5.22 -0.70
C LEU A 652 -13.10 5.82 -2.06
N ALA A 653 -13.53 7.06 -2.34
CA ALA A 653 -13.10 7.80 -3.51
C ALA A 653 -11.67 8.33 -3.35
N PHE A 654 -10.92 8.38 -4.45
CA PHE A 654 -9.59 8.97 -4.47
C PHE A 654 -9.71 10.50 -4.65
N ASP A 655 -9.98 11.20 -3.55
CA ASP A 655 -10.14 12.66 -3.50
C ASP A 655 -9.38 13.26 -2.29
N PRO A 656 -9.48 14.56 -1.96
CA PRO A 656 -8.77 15.15 -0.82
C PRO A 656 -9.22 14.67 0.57
N GLN A 657 -10.28 13.87 0.68
CA GLN A 657 -10.74 13.28 1.95
C GLN A 657 -9.92 12.03 2.27
N ILE A 658 -9.72 11.77 3.57
CA ILE A 658 -9.02 10.58 4.05
C ILE A 658 -9.70 10.05 5.31
N SER A 659 -9.76 8.72 5.42
CA SER A 659 -10.20 7.97 6.60
C SER A 659 -9.65 8.55 7.92
N GLU A 660 -10.48 8.61 8.97
CA GLU A 660 -10.03 9.03 10.30
C GLU A 660 -9.03 8.02 10.90
N GLU A 661 -9.11 6.76 10.47
CA GLU A 661 -8.18 5.69 10.85
C GLU A 661 -6.76 5.92 10.30
N LEU A 662 -6.62 6.79 9.28
CA LEU A 662 -5.37 7.18 8.66
C LEU A 662 -4.96 8.63 9.00
N GLN A 663 -5.91 9.53 9.31
CA GLN A 663 -5.65 10.95 9.62
C GLN A 663 -5.33 11.25 11.11
N GLY A 664 -4.54 10.37 11.73
CA GLY A 664 -4.10 10.52 13.12
C GLY A 664 -4.30 9.29 13.99
N ARG A 665 -4.63 8.16 13.36
CA ARG A 665 -4.76 6.84 14.00
C ARG A 665 -3.88 5.78 13.32
N LEU A 666 -3.08 6.14 12.31
CA LEU A 666 -2.19 5.23 11.59
C LEU A 666 -1.22 4.55 12.56
N PHE A 667 -1.10 3.22 12.49
CA PHE A 667 -0.25 2.38 13.35
C PHE A 667 -0.51 2.50 14.87
N ARG A 668 -1.60 3.12 15.34
CA ARG A 668 -1.86 3.24 16.79
C ARG A 668 -2.10 1.90 17.49
N GLY A 669 -2.67 0.92 16.79
CA GLY A 669 -3.06 -0.37 17.36
C GLY A 669 -4.08 -0.19 18.49
N GLN A 670 -3.61 -0.23 19.74
CA GLN A 670 -4.43 0.00 20.94
C GLN A 670 -4.21 1.37 21.60
N ASP A 671 -3.22 2.15 21.16
CA ASP A 671 -3.00 3.52 21.64
C ASP A 671 -4.13 4.47 21.18
N PRO A 672 -4.37 5.62 21.85
CA PRO A 672 -5.46 6.53 21.49
C PRO A 672 -5.19 7.37 20.22
N ILE A 673 -3.91 7.55 19.86
CA ILE A 673 -3.46 8.31 18.68
C ILE A 673 -2.34 7.57 17.95
N GLY A 674 -2.19 7.86 16.66
CA GLY A 674 -1.11 7.39 15.80
C GLY A 674 -0.66 8.50 14.84
N LEU A 675 -0.06 8.15 13.71
CA LEU A 675 0.40 9.12 12.71
C LEU A 675 -0.74 9.63 11.79
N ASP A 676 -0.50 10.78 11.15
CA ASP A 676 -1.30 11.29 10.04
C ASP A 676 -0.62 10.91 8.72
N LEU A 677 -1.20 9.95 7.99
CA LEU A 677 -0.63 9.38 6.76
C LEU A 677 -0.51 10.40 5.63
N MET A 678 -1.43 11.37 5.56
CA MET A 678 -1.41 12.41 4.53
C MET A 678 -0.30 13.41 4.82
N ALA A 679 -0.19 13.88 6.07
CA ALA A 679 0.88 14.77 6.49
C ALA A 679 2.27 14.13 6.34
N VAL A 680 2.42 12.84 6.71
CA VAL A 680 3.66 12.06 6.47
C VAL A 680 3.96 11.91 4.98
N THR A 681 2.95 11.72 4.12
CA THR A 681 3.16 11.62 2.67
C THR A 681 3.58 12.96 2.04
N ILE A 682 2.99 14.07 2.46
CA ILE A 682 3.41 15.43 2.05
C ILE A 682 4.87 15.68 2.46
N GLN A 683 5.22 15.35 3.71
CA GLN A 683 6.58 15.49 4.23
C GLN A 683 7.58 14.59 3.48
N ARG A 684 7.19 13.35 3.13
CA ARG A 684 8.00 12.42 2.33
C ARG A 684 8.25 12.95 0.91
N GLY A 685 7.28 13.62 0.30
CA GLY A 685 7.48 14.30 -0.99
C GLY A 685 8.53 15.43 -0.95
N ARG A 686 8.59 16.18 0.16
CA ARG A 686 9.60 17.24 0.39
C ARG A 686 10.99 16.66 0.71
N ASP A 687 11.04 15.55 1.44
CA ASP A 687 12.27 14.80 1.74
C ASP A 687 12.89 14.12 0.51
N HIS A 688 12.04 13.55 -0.35
CA HIS A 688 12.45 12.98 -1.64
C HIS A 688 12.78 14.05 -2.69
N GLY A 689 12.60 15.34 -2.37
CA GLY A 689 12.84 16.44 -3.31
C GLY A 689 12.04 16.30 -4.60
N LEU A 690 10.78 15.86 -4.52
CA LEU A 690 9.93 15.71 -5.71
C LEU A 690 9.72 17.08 -6.40
N GLY A 691 9.57 17.06 -7.73
CA GLY A 691 9.04 18.21 -8.45
C GLY A 691 7.66 18.59 -7.90
N THR A 692 7.34 19.89 -7.96
CA THR A 692 6.03 20.37 -7.49
C THR A 692 4.93 19.95 -8.46
N TYR A 693 3.67 20.08 -8.04
CA TYR A 693 2.54 19.74 -8.90
C TYR A 693 2.62 20.44 -10.28
N ASN A 694 3.07 21.70 -10.32
CA ASN A 694 3.24 22.45 -11.57
C ASN A 694 4.42 21.93 -12.42
N ASP A 695 5.51 21.46 -11.80
CA ASP A 695 6.64 20.81 -12.51
C ASP A 695 6.21 19.52 -13.19
N VAL A 696 5.39 18.70 -12.52
CA VAL A 696 4.89 17.43 -13.07
C VAL A 696 3.87 17.70 -14.18
N ARG A 697 2.93 18.65 -14.01
CA ARG A 697 2.04 19.09 -15.10
C ARG A 697 2.81 19.49 -16.36
N GLU A 698 3.91 20.22 -16.19
CA GLU A 698 4.78 20.64 -17.29
C GLU A 698 5.51 19.45 -17.94
N ALA A 699 6.04 18.49 -17.16
CA ALA A 699 6.65 17.26 -17.67
C ALA A 699 5.65 16.32 -18.39
N CYS A 700 4.39 16.30 -17.95
CA CYS A 700 3.29 15.63 -18.65
C CYS A 700 2.84 16.40 -19.92
N GLY A 701 3.32 17.62 -20.14
CA GLY A 701 3.00 18.45 -21.30
C GLY A 701 1.62 19.15 -21.21
N TYR A 702 1.08 19.32 -20.01
CA TYR A 702 -0.17 20.04 -19.76
C TYR A 702 0.01 21.56 -19.69
N GLY A 703 1.26 22.01 -19.70
CA GLY A 703 1.65 23.39 -19.45
C GLY A 703 1.75 23.71 -17.96
N ARG A 704 2.72 24.55 -17.63
CA ARG A 704 2.83 25.21 -16.33
C ARG A 704 1.69 26.23 -16.21
N ALA A 705 1.06 26.34 -15.05
CA ALA A 705 0.08 27.38 -14.77
C ALA A 705 0.77 28.62 -14.17
N ASP A 706 0.50 29.82 -14.70
CA ASP A 706 1.05 31.09 -14.20
C ASP A 706 0.44 31.57 -12.86
N GLY A 707 -0.52 30.83 -12.33
CA GLY A 707 -1.20 31.12 -11.07
C GLY A 707 -2.37 30.17 -10.82
N PHE A 708 -2.92 30.21 -9.60
CA PHE A 708 -3.95 29.25 -9.14
C PHE A 708 -5.16 29.10 -10.09
N ASP A 709 -5.61 30.16 -10.76
CA ASP A 709 -6.76 30.06 -11.68
C ASP A 709 -6.47 29.27 -12.96
N GLY A 710 -5.18 29.06 -13.32
CA GLY A 710 -4.78 28.14 -14.38
C GLY A 710 -5.06 26.67 -14.04
N LEU A 711 -5.14 26.32 -12.74
CA LEU A 711 -5.44 24.95 -12.29
C LEU A 711 -6.90 24.53 -12.51
N ARG A 712 -7.77 25.48 -12.86
CA ARG A 712 -9.21 25.24 -13.13
C ARG A 712 -9.44 24.35 -14.36
N ASP A 713 -8.41 23.93 -15.09
CA ASP A 713 -8.56 23.02 -16.23
C ASP A 713 -8.86 21.58 -15.80
N PHE A 714 -8.22 21.12 -14.71
CA PHE A 714 -8.45 19.82 -14.07
C PHE A 714 -9.09 19.89 -12.67
N MET A 715 -8.99 21.02 -11.96
CA MET A 715 -9.53 21.14 -10.60
C MET A 715 -10.91 21.82 -10.56
N PRO A 716 -11.82 21.40 -9.66
CA PRO A 716 -13.05 22.14 -9.39
C PRO A 716 -12.73 23.45 -8.63
N PRO A 717 -13.54 24.52 -8.77
CA PRO A 717 -13.16 25.84 -8.26
C PRO A 717 -12.94 25.93 -6.75
N HIS A 718 -13.55 25.06 -5.94
CA HIS A 718 -13.38 25.08 -4.48
C HIS A 718 -12.00 24.55 -4.05
N HIS A 719 -11.48 23.49 -4.69
CA HIS A 719 -10.10 23.04 -4.54
C HIS A 719 -9.10 24.16 -4.90
N VAL A 720 -9.35 24.89 -6.00
CA VAL A 720 -8.50 26.03 -6.41
C VAL A 720 -8.52 27.19 -5.40
N HIS A 721 -9.64 27.46 -4.74
CA HIS A 721 -9.69 28.45 -3.64
C HIS A 721 -8.95 27.95 -2.39
N LEU A 722 -9.10 26.66 -2.05
CA LEU A 722 -8.41 26.03 -0.92
C LEU A 722 -6.89 26.06 -1.09
N LEU A 723 -6.37 25.68 -2.27
CA LEU A 723 -4.93 25.76 -2.57
C LEU A 723 -4.40 27.19 -2.44
N ARG A 724 -5.12 28.19 -2.95
CA ARG A 724 -4.77 29.62 -2.81
C ARG A 724 -4.81 30.11 -1.35
N SER A 725 -5.59 29.47 -0.48
CA SER A 725 -5.63 29.81 0.95
C SER A 725 -4.49 29.17 1.76
N LEU A 726 -3.92 28.08 1.25
CA LEU A 726 -2.84 27.33 1.89
C LEU A 726 -1.45 27.80 1.41
N TYR A 727 -1.23 27.84 0.09
CA TYR A 727 0.05 28.12 -0.54
C TYR A 727 0.16 29.59 -0.99
N ARG A 728 1.38 30.12 -1.11
CA ARG A 728 1.60 31.51 -1.56
C ARG A 728 1.61 31.60 -3.08
N ASP A 729 2.30 30.65 -3.69
CA ASP A 729 2.42 30.52 -5.14
C ASP A 729 1.84 29.20 -5.66
N VAL A 730 1.52 29.14 -6.95
CA VAL A 730 1.11 27.91 -7.64
C VAL A 730 2.27 26.92 -7.74
N ASP A 731 3.50 27.43 -7.82
CA ASP A 731 4.74 26.64 -7.81
C ASP A 731 5.11 26.12 -6.43
N ASP A 732 4.40 26.52 -5.36
CA ASP A 732 4.61 25.96 -4.02
C ASP A 732 3.92 24.60 -3.82
N VAL A 733 2.89 24.27 -4.61
CA VAL A 733 1.97 23.15 -4.35
C VAL A 733 2.68 21.80 -4.39
N ASP A 734 2.67 21.06 -3.27
CA ASP A 734 3.26 19.72 -3.17
C ASP A 734 2.53 18.73 -4.11
N LEU A 735 3.28 17.83 -4.76
CA LEU A 735 2.74 16.92 -5.79
C LEU A 735 1.54 16.09 -5.31
N MET A 736 1.62 15.52 -4.10
CA MET A 736 0.52 14.75 -3.51
C MET A 736 -0.76 15.58 -3.39
N VAL A 737 -0.62 16.84 -2.97
CA VAL A 737 -1.71 17.76 -2.68
C VAL A 737 -2.35 18.26 -3.97
N GLY A 738 -1.54 18.56 -4.99
CA GLY A 738 -2.04 18.97 -6.29
C GLY A 738 -2.78 17.85 -7.02
N GLY A 739 -2.24 16.63 -7.06
CA GLY A 739 -2.88 15.52 -7.78
C GLY A 739 -4.16 14.99 -7.13
N LEU A 740 -4.30 15.07 -5.80
CA LEU A 740 -5.58 14.79 -5.11
C LEU A 740 -6.66 15.85 -5.34
N MET A 741 -6.28 17.06 -5.76
CA MET A 741 -7.22 18.17 -6.00
C MET A 741 -7.80 18.18 -7.42
N GLU A 742 -7.39 17.26 -8.30
CA GLU A 742 -7.94 17.11 -9.65
C GLU A 742 -9.30 16.36 -9.64
N ASP A 743 -10.19 16.69 -10.58
CA ASP A 743 -11.35 15.83 -10.90
C ASP A 743 -10.85 14.50 -11.50
N ALA A 744 -11.40 13.36 -11.04
CA ALA A 744 -11.13 12.04 -11.64
C ALA A 744 -11.55 11.97 -13.12
N LEU A 745 -10.85 11.15 -13.91
CA LEU A 745 -10.94 11.14 -15.39
C LEU A 745 -12.35 10.83 -15.92
N SER A 746 -13.04 9.95 -15.21
CA SER A 746 -14.38 9.46 -15.50
C SER A 746 -15.03 8.99 -14.20
N GLU A 747 -16.33 8.69 -14.23
CA GLU A 747 -17.07 8.27 -13.03
C GLU A 747 -16.67 6.88 -12.51
N ASP A 748 -15.92 6.13 -13.30
CA ASP A 748 -15.36 4.80 -13.00
C ASP A 748 -13.83 4.80 -12.81
N ALA A 749 -13.19 5.98 -12.87
CA ALA A 749 -11.76 6.14 -12.59
C ALA A 749 -11.53 6.58 -11.14
N SER A 750 -10.36 6.28 -10.60
CA SER A 750 -9.92 6.80 -9.29
C SER A 750 -9.11 8.08 -9.44
N VAL A 751 -8.04 8.07 -10.24
CA VAL A 751 -7.03 9.15 -10.26
C VAL A 751 -7.39 10.32 -11.17
N GLY A 752 -6.76 11.48 -10.94
CA GLY A 752 -6.77 12.64 -11.84
C GLY A 752 -5.67 12.58 -12.94
N PRO A 753 -5.67 13.51 -13.91
CA PRO A 753 -4.76 13.50 -15.06
C PRO A 753 -3.26 13.45 -14.72
N THR A 754 -2.82 14.17 -13.69
CA THR A 754 -1.39 14.25 -13.33
C THR A 754 -0.87 12.94 -12.75
N PHE A 755 -1.66 12.24 -11.93
CA PHE A 755 -1.28 10.89 -11.47
C PHE A 755 -1.50 9.84 -12.55
N ALA A 756 -2.50 9.99 -13.42
CA ALA A 756 -2.64 9.13 -14.60
C ALA A 756 -1.42 9.21 -15.53
N CYS A 757 -0.84 10.39 -15.75
CA CYS A 757 0.43 10.55 -16.45
C CYS A 757 1.59 9.78 -15.80
N ILE A 758 1.76 9.89 -14.46
CA ILE A 758 2.80 9.16 -13.73
C ILE A 758 2.58 7.64 -13.84
N VAL A 759 1.37 7.15 -13.54
CA VAL A 759 1.00 5.74 -13.59
C VAL A 759 1.18 5.16 -15.00
N THR A 760 0.63 5.80 -16.04
CA THR A 760 0.77 5.32 -17.41
C THR A 760 2.22 5.33 -17.91
N SER A 761 3.05 6.28 -17.44
CA SER A 761 4.49 6.29 -17.73
C SER A 761 5.22 5.13 -17.06
N GLU A 762 4.95 4.88 -15.76
CA GLU A 762 5.55 3.81 -14.98
C GLU A 762 5.28 2.43 -15.59
N PHE A 763 3.99 2.07 -15.74
CA PHE A 763 3.60 0.76 -16.28
C PHE A 763 4.04 0.59 -17.73
N ARG A 764 4.12 1.67 -18.54
CA ARG A 764 4.71 1.57 -19.87
C ARG A 764 6.16 1.08 -19.80
N MET A 765 6.98 1.61 -18.88
CA MET A 765 8.38 1.16 -18.76
C MET A 765 8.48 -0.28 -18.26
N LYS A 766 7.61 -0.73 -17.35
CA LYS A 766 7.58 -2.15 -16.92
C LYS A 766 7.23 -3.13 -18.03
N ARG A 767 6.53 -2.69 -19.08
CA ARG A 767 6.35 -3.49 -20.30
C ARG A 767 7.56 -3.42 -21.24
N ILE A 768 8.05 -2.21 -21.55
CA ILE A 768 9.03 -2.06 -22.64
C ILE A 768 10.49 -2.32 -22.22
N ALA A 769 10.86 -2.13 -20.96
CA ALA A 769 12.24 -2.28 -20.50
C ALA A 769 12.51 -3.68 -19.89
N ASP A 770 11.49 -4.53 -19.76
CA ASP A 770 11.59 -5.86 -19.16
C ASP A 770 11.80 -6.94 -20.25
N ARG A 771 12.99 -7.56 -20.27
CA ARG A 771 13.32 -8.69 -21.16
C ARG A 771 12.41 -9.90 -20.89
N PHE A 772 11.95 -10.03 -19.65
CA PHE A 772 11.09 -11.10 -19.18
C PHE A 772 9.60 -10.73 -19.17
N TRP A 773 9.20 -9.60 -19.79
CA TRP A 773 7.79 -9.28 -20.00
C TRP A 773 7.09 -10.47 -20.69
N HIS A 774 5.97 -10.93 -20.11
CA HIS A 774 5.43 -12.25 -20.46
C HIS A 774 5.11 -12.42 -21.96
N GLU A 775 4.72 -11.36 -22.68
CA GLU A 775 4.39 -11.46 -24.10
C GLU A 775 5.61 -11.50 -25.04
N ASN A 776 6.84 -11.35 -24.55
CA ASN A 776 8.05 -11.36 -25.38
C ASN A 776 8.27 -12.76 -26.04
N PRO A 777 8.87 -12.83 -27.24
CA PRO A 777 9.05 -14.07 -28.01
C PRO A 777 9.65 -15.25 -27.23
N ASP A 778 10.66 -14.98 -26.42
CA ASP A 778 11.45 -16.00 -25.71
C ASP A 778 10.80 -16.47 -24.39
N GLN A 779 9.67 -15.88 -23.98
CA GLN A 779 9.03 -16.19 -22.71
C GLN A 779 8.01 -17.32 -22.82
N PHE A 780 7.04 -17.20 -23.73
CA PHE A 780 5.95 -18.16 -23.91
C PHE A 780 5.53 -18.28 -25.39
N SER A 781 5.01 -19.44 -25.79
CA SER A 781 4.48 -19.64 -27.14
C SER A 781 3.17 -18.87 -27.37
N PRO A 782 2.79 -18.54 -28.61
CA PRO A 782 1.52 -17.84 -28.89
C PRO A 782 0.27 -18.60 -28.38
N THR A 783 0.36 -19.92 -28.24
CA THR A 783 -0.72 -20.75 -27.68
C THR A 783 -0.77 -20.63 -26.16
N GLN A 784 0.38 -20.63 -25.48
CA GLN A 784 0.48 -20.35 -24.03
C GLN A 784 -0.03 -18.94 -23.71
N LEU A 785 0.39 -17.92 -24.50
CA LEU A 785 -0.05 -16.52 -24.32
C LEU A 785 -1.57 -16.33 -24.46
N ARG A 786 -2.20 -16.94 -25.47
CA ARG A 786 -3.67 -16.89 -25.64
C ARG A 786 -4.43 -17.51 -24.47
N HIS A 787 -3.79 -18.37 -23.67
CA HIS A 787 -4.38 -18.94 -22.47
C HIS A 787 -4.08 -18.10 -21.23
N LEU A 788 -2.83 -17.69 -21.00
CA LEU A 788 -2.42 -16.80 -19.90
C LEU A 788 -3.27 -15.51 -19.86
N ARG A 789 -3.54 -14.89 -21.02
CA ARG A 789 -4.38 -13.69 -21.16
C ARG A 789 -5.84 -13.87 -20.73
N ARG A 790 -6.33 -15.10 -20.59
CA ARG A 790 -7.67 -15.40 -20.07
C ARG A 790 -7.76 -15.32 -18.55
N ALA A 791 -6.64 -15.44 -17.83
CA ALA A 791 -6.63 -15.30 -16.39
C ALA A 791 -7.28 -13.97 -15.95
N THR A 792 -8.03 -14.03 -14.86
CA THR A 792 -8.63 -12.90 -14.17
C THR A 792 -8.42 -13.05 -12.67
N MET A 793 -8.43 -11.94 -11.93
CA MET A 793 -8.36 -11.98 -10.48
C MET A 793 -9.52 -12.81 -9.89
N SER A 794 -10.73 -12.70 -10.46
CA SER A 794 -11.89 -13.51 -10.06
C SER A 794 -11.64 -15.02 -10.20
N HIS A 795 -10.95 -15.45 -11.26
CA HIS A 795 -10.58 -16.85 -11.44
C HIS A 795 -9.52 -17.31 -10.42
N ILE A 796 -8.48 -16.49 -10.16
CA ILE A 796 -7.46 -16.79 -9.13
C ILE A 796 -8.13 -16.95 -7.76
N LEU A 797 -9.04 -16.05 -7.39
CA LEU A 797 -9.80 -16.15 -6.15
C LEU A 797 -10.61 -17.45 -6.07
N CYS A 798 -11.33 -17.84 -7.13
CA CYS A 798 -12.04 -19.12 -7.19
C CYS A 798 -11.14 -20.37 -7.09
N GLN A 799 -9.88 -20.30 -7.50
CA GLN A 799 -8.92 -21.42 -7.35
C GLN A 799 -8.25 -21.46 -5.98
N THR A 800 -8.12 -20.32 -5.30
CA THR A 800 -7.33 -20.16 -4.06
C THR A 800 -8.17 -20.01 -2.79
N THR A 801 -9.50 -19.89 -2.89
CA THR A 801 -10.38 -19.66 -1.74
C THR A 801 -11.57 -20.63 -1.72
N GLY A 802 -12.25 -20.71 -0.58
CA GLY A 802 -13.53 -21.41 -0.43
C GLY A 802 -14.75 -20.67 -1.02
N LEU A 803 -14.54 -19.59 -1.79
CA LEU A 803 -15.62 -18.83 -2.42
C LEU A 803 -16.34 -19.68 -3.49
N ARG A 804 -17.67 -19.58 -3.53
CA ARG A 804 -18.51 -20.25 -4.54
C ARG A 804 -18.96 -19.32 -5.66
N TYR A 805 -18.97 -18.03 -5.38
CA TYR A 805 -19.35 -16.95 -6.27
C TYR A 805 -18.36 -15.80 -6.11
N VAL A 806 -18.09 -15.10 -7.20
CA VAL A 806 -17.24 -13.90 -7.26
C VAL A 806 -17.86 -12.94 -8.27
N PRO A 807 -17.63 -11.62 -8.19
CA PRO A 807 -18.01 -10.71 -9.27
C PRO A 807 -17.20 -11.03 -10.53
N SER A 808 -17.78 -10.73 -11.69
CA SER A 808 -17.19 -11.00 -13.02
C SER A 808 -15.81 -10.37 -13.21
N ASN A 809 -15.60 -9.18 -12.62
CA ASN A 809 -14.31 -8.54 -12.39
C ASN A 809 -14.14 -8.29 -10.88
N ALA A 810 -13.03 -8.76 -10.30
CA ALA A 810 -12.80 -8.74 -8.86
C ALA A 810 -12.59 -7.35 -8.25
N PHE A 811 -12.27 -6.32 -9.04
CA PHE A 811 -11.96 -4.98 -8.54
C PHE A 811 -13.18 -4.03 -8.50
N PHE A 812 -14.34 -4.50 -8.95
CA PHE A 812 -15.58 -3.74 -8.96
C PHE A 812 -16.65 -4.40 -8.09
N ILE A 813 -17.53 -3.59 -7.50
CA ILE A 813 -18.71 -4.06 -6.76
C ILE A 813 -19.70 -4.80 -7.68
N VAL A 814 -20.55 -5.61 -7.06
CA VAL A 814 -21.63 -6.35 -7.75
C VAL A 814 -22.63 -5.37 -8.37
N SER A 815 -22.94 -5.55 -9.66
CA SER A 815 -23.90 -4.71 -10.40
C SER A 815 -24.48 -5.45 -11.61
N GLU A 816 -25.47 -4.88 -12.30
CA GLU A 816 -26.00 -5.46 -13.55
C GLU A 816 -24.92 -5.65 -14.63
N SER A 817 -23.92 -4.75 -14.65
CA SER A 817 -22.75 -4.79 -15.53
C SER A 817 -21.58 -5.63 -14.99
N ASN A 818 -21.60 -6.00 -13.71
CA ASN A 818 -20.60 -6.83 -13.05
C ASN A 818 -21.29 -7.85 -12.11
N PRO A 819 -22.01 -8.84 -12.65
CA PRO A 819 -22.78 -9.77 -11.85
C PRO A 819 -21.87 -10.72 -11.06
N LEU A 820 -22.38 -11.22 -9.94
CA LEU A 820 -21.84 -12.42 -9.28
C LEU A 820 -22.00 -13.61 -10.22
N VAL A 821 -20.91 -14.31 -10.48
CA VAL A 821 -20.86 -15.54 -11.28
C VAL A 821 -20.43 -16.72 -10.41
N PRO A 822 -20.97 -17.93 -10.62
CA PRO A 822 -20.48 -19.13 -9.96
C PRO A 822 -19.03 -19.40 -10.37
N CYS A 823 -18.18 -19.81 -9.44
CA CYS A 823 -16.79 -20.19 -9.74
C CYS A 823 -16.70 -21.33 -10.77
N THR A 824 -17.72 -22.20 -10.85
CA THR A 824 -17.83 -23.26 -11.86
C THR A 824 -18.05 -22.76 -13.30
N MET A 825 -18.32 -21.47 -13.51
CA MET A 825 -18.41 -20.86 -14.84
C MET A 825 -17.11 -20.18 -15.28
N LEU A 826 -16.16 -19.95 -14.38
CA LEU A 826 -14.87 -19.31 -14.69
C LEU A 826 -13.83 -20.34 -15.15
N THR A 827 -14.08 -21.01 -16.28
CA THR A 827 -13.21 -22.07 -16.85
C THR A 827 -12.29 -21.57 -17.97
N GLU A 828 -12.16 -20.25 -18.17
CA GLU A 828 -11.39 -19.71 -19.31
C GLU A 828 -9.88 -19.88 -19.15
N PHE A 829 -9.38 -19.69 -17.93
CA PHE A 829 -8.06 -20.15 -17.50
C PHE A 829 -8.20 -21.49 -16.76
N ASP A 830 -7.15 -22.30 -16.85
CA ASP A 830 -7.06 -23.65 -16.30
C ASP A 830 -5.57 -24.01 -16.33
N VAL A 831 -5.01 -24.38 -15.17
CA VAL A 831 -3.58 -24.65 -15.03
C VAL A 831 -3.21 -26.02 -15.59
N ASP A 832 -4.06 -27.04 -15.45
CA ASP A 832 -3.78 -28.38 -15.95
C ASP A 832 -3.92 -28.40 -17.48
N PHE A 833 -4.93 -27.72 -18.03
CA PHE A 833 -5.01 -27.47 -19.47
C PHE A 833 -3.81 -26.66 -19.97
N TYR A 834 -3.39 -25.61 -19.25
CA TYR A 834 -2.21 -24.83 -19.62
C TYR A 834 -0.97 -25.72 -19.76
N LEU A 835 -0.69 -26.56 -18.76
CA LEU A 835 0.45 -27.47 -18.74
C LEU A 835 0.41 -28.54 -19.84
N SER A 836 -0.78 -28.88 -20.34
CA SER A 836 -0.95 -29.76 -21.50
C SER A 836 -0.52 -29.15 -22.84
N LEU A 837 -0.28 -27.84 -22.91
CA LEU A 837 0.03 -27.14 -24.16
C LEU A 837 1.44 -27.46 -24.68
N PRO A 838 1.61 -27.69 -26.00
CA PRO A 838 2.92 -27.94 -26.61
C PRO A 838 3.94 -26.83 -26.29
N GLY A 839 5.16 -27.26 -25.97
CA GLY A 839 6.29 -26.36 -25.67
C GLY A 839 6.50 -26.00 -24.20
N ILE A 840 5.70 -26.53 -23.27
CA ILE A 840 6.04 -26.48 -21.82
C ILE A 840 6.85 -27.73 -21.45
N LEU A 841 6.38 -28.91 -21.87
CA LEU A 841 6.86 -30.21 -21.43
C LEU A 841 7.76 -30.92 -22.45
N ASN A 842 8.54 -30.17 -23.23
CA ASN A 842 9.57 -30.75 -24.11
C ASN A 842 10.77 -31.23 -23.28
N ALA A 843 10.63 -32.38 -22.62
CA ALA A 843 11.68 -33.03 -21.84
C ALA A 843 12.78 -33.68 -22.71
N LYS A 844 13.39 -32.88 -23.60
CA LYS A 844 14.45 -33.28 -24.54
C LYS A 844 15.57 -32.25 -24.74
N ASP A 845 15.40 -31.03 -24.22
CA ASP A 845 16.41 -29.96 -24.19
C ASP A 845 16.84 -29.68 -22.73
#